data_AF-A0A428NHD3-F1
#
_entry.id   AF-A0A428NHD3-F1
#
_cell.length_a   1.000
_cell.length_b   1.000
_cell.length_c   1.000
_cell.angle_alpha   90.00
_cell.angle_beta   90.00
_cell.angle_gamma   90.00
#
_symmetry.space_group_name_H-M   'P 1'
#
loop_
_entity.id
_entity.type
_entity.pdbx_description
1 polymer ?
#
loop_
_entity_poly.entity_id
_entity_poly.type
_entity_poly.pdbx_seq_one_letter_code
_entity_poly.pdbx_strand_id
1 'polypeptide(L)'
;MFVYSGKLNWGTSAKDELFIVILPDGTARRGDSVYLFSQWTKDAAGVKKPNWFDTKVVTNVSKTEDGEDMIEMSHNFYSYVITTKQAYGKLDITMSNPTNSKSYMTLDRVYQSKGELSATDSFRIWTGKLDWPEYASNEPILVLAPEGVGAGKPVLAFWQWTEDAEKKPKVTFAITTVQRAENGPGEPLKFDFDGPPYSLCCIRDEGTAKLTVHMKGPEGDKELGDLTQAVSKQSHSHEMTPPEPPTEKSELSICYPQTEAALPRIQTQMPFPRGLVETLTHTASFVDQAGYLAKYATERFNVLDKSFHGLREQVDKYNKQIHDLSSKISELSDENKVEKSKSADLEKKLSDARDEYVKKEAELTKQIQDLQKTISNDRDHDAADHKALDDAHKMIAEEQAAKAKLQKRLDETEIALAAAQARVQQLSAQISELNSEVSHLRGQLDVENAHNKELDKSNKELNKKVAKLESGLASTQKQLARTQEDLEQVRAESDDKDKIIEGLEAGLVAIKKDRDTKKKAVEELKKKTDATIHDLEAKVQGLEAKLASSTGGSGWQPPNDSLFPFKQTTPSPLKQSIATHQSKSTWARLSPWIGTMANRGHFFNTLDDAPETAKLKTLRIHSDGNWVSGFTVDWTDGSSKSYGVLHGSPVHTISQTPDLPIVAVNVVTDNFGPRLPYQTLANLTFFGFDKTNGYQQVDEYIAPHAHDRWTTAVAKTSLAPALDGTWALRGVYGYYDGCIDAIGFVWGAEK
;
A
#
# COMPACT_ATOMS: atom_id res chain seq x y z
N MET A 1 -51.11 -2.35 15.64
CA MET A 1 -50.86 -1.41 14.54
C MET A 1 -50.37 -2.19 13.33
N PHE A 2 -50.60 -1.71 12.10
CA PHE A 2 -50.07 -2.36 10.89
C PHE A 2 -49.02 -1.51 10.17
N VAL A 3 -47.95 -2.15 9.70
CA VAL A 3 -46.88 -1.50 8.91
C VAL A 3 -46.76 -2.21 7.56
N TYR A 4 -46.65 -1.41 6.50
CA TYR A 4 -46.55 -1.87 5.12
C TYR A 4 -45.32 -1.28 4.44
N SER A 5 -44.70 -2.05 3.56
CA SER A 5 -43.51 -1.65 2.80
C SER A 5 -43.69 -1.93 1.31
N GLY A 6 -43.14 -1.06 0.48
CA GLY A 6 -43.12 -1.17 -0.98
C GLY A 6 -42.37 -0.01 -1.62
N LYS A 7 -42.75 0.35 -2.84
CA LYS A 7 -42.06 1.38 -3.64
C LYS A 7 -42.97 2.55 -4.05
N LEU A 8 -42.49 3.77 -3.84
CA LEU A 8 -43.09 4.99 -4.40
C LEU A 8 -42.54 5.23 -5.81
N ASN A 9 -43.46 5.28 -6.76
CA ASN A 9 -43.22 5.78 -8.11
C ASN A 9 -44.11 7.01 -8.36
N TRP A 10 -43.51 8.11 -8.82
CA TRP A 10 -44.21 9.35 -9.15
C TRP A 10 -43.48 10.10 -10.27
N GLY A 11 -43.79 9.74 -11.51
CA GLY A 11 -43.26 10.36 -12.73
C GLY A 11 -41.74 10.36 -12.80
N THR A 12 -41.13 11.54 -12.68
CA THR A 12 -39.67 11.73 -12.62
C THR A 12 -39.16 12.12 -11.23
N SER A 13 -40.05 12.37 -10.27
CA SER A 13 -39.69 12.89 -8.94
C SER A 13 -39.46 11.80 -7.90
N ALA A 14 -40.13 10.66 -8.02
CA ALA A 14 -39.79 9.42 -7.31
C ALA A 14 -39.77 8.26 -8.31
N LYS A 15 -38.71 7.45 -8.26
CA LYS A 15 -38.54 6.22 -9.03
C LYS A 15 -38.04 5.11 -8.13
N ASP A 16 -38.87 4.10 -7.90
CA ASP A 16 -38.61 2.94 -7.05
C ASP A 16 -38.04 3.28 -5.66
N GLU A 17 -38.48 4.39 -5.07
CA GLU A 17 -38.03 4.82 -3.74
C GLU A 17 -38.75 4.05 -2.64
N LEU A 18 -38.08 3.76 -1.52
CA LEU A 18 -38.68 3.14 -0.34
C LEU A 18 -39.94 3.88 0.10
N PHE A 19 -41.08 3.19 0.18
CA PHE A 19 -42.33 3.74 0.70
C PHE A 19 -42.85 2.88 1.85
N ILE A 20 -42.99 3.50 3.02
CA ILE A 20 -43.56 2.90 4.22
C ILE A 20 -44.90 3.58 4.53
N VAL A 21 -45.92 2.77 4.81
CA VAL A 21 -47.25 3.22 5.24
C VAL A 21 -47.59 2.54 6.56
N ILE A 22 -48.08 3.31 7.52
CA ILE A 22 -48.43 2.83 8.86
C ILE A 22 -49.89 3.16 9.12
N LEU A 23 -50.71 2.12 9.30
CA LEU A 23 -52.13 2.19 9.63
C LEU A 23 -52.34 1.94 11.13
N PRO A 24 -53.47 2.38 11.72
CA PRO A 24 -53.90 2.01 13.08
C PRO A 24 -53.99 0.49 13.28
N ASP A 25 -54.34 0.05 14.49
CA ASP A 25 -54.62 -1.37 14.73
C ASP A 25 -56.03 -1.77 14.29
N GLY A 26 -56.16 -2.97 13.71
CA GLY A 26 -57.43 -3.45 13.19
C GLY A 26 -57.99 -2.60 12.04
N THR A 27 -59.32 -2.47 11.99
CA THR A 27 -59.99 -1.74 10.90
C THR A 27 -59.88 -0.23 11.08
N ALA A 28 -59.34 0.44 10.06
CA ALA A 28 -59.19 1.89 10.05
C ALA A 28 -60.56 2.59 10.05
N ARG A 29 -60.63 3.73 10.77
CA ARG A 29 -61.84 4.52 10.98
C ARG A 29 -61.62 5.97 10.60
N ARG A 30 -62.71 6.68 10.31
CA ARG A 30 -62.69 8.12 10.07
C ARG A 30 -62.17 8.86 11.30
N GLY A 31 -61.13 9.67 11.13
CA GLY A 31 -60.42 10.35 12.22
C GLY A 31 -59.09 9.70 12.64
N ASP A 32 -58.82 8.46 12.22
CA ASP A 32 -57.55 7.80 12.56
C ASP A 32 -56.35 8.47 11.86
N SER A 33 -55.20 8.42 12.51
CA SER A 33 -53.93 8.91 11.95
C SER A 33 -53.23 7.82 11.14
N VAL A 34 -52.76 8.18 9.94
CA VAL A 34 -51.96 7.33 9.05
C VAL A 34 -50.65 8.04 8.76
N TYR A 35 -49.53 7.32 8.87
CA TYR A 35 -48.21 7.88 8.64
C TYR A 35 -47.62 7.37 7.32
N LEU A 36 -47.06 8.28 6.55
CA LEU A 36 -46.49 8.04 5.22
C LEU A 36 -45.02 8.48 5.25
N PHE A 37 -44.09 7.60 4.86
CA PHE A 37 -42.66 7.92 4.77
C PHE A 37 -42.07 7.46 3.44
N SER A 38 -41.37 8.36 2.75
CA SER A 38 -40.61 8.03 1.54
C SER A 38 -39.45 9.02 1.33
N GLN A 39 -38.77 8.86 0.21
CA GLN A 39 -37.82 9.83 -0.34
C GLN A 39 -38.27 10.27 -1.74
N TRP A 40 -37.90 11.49 -2.16
CA TRP A 40 -37.97 11.90 -3.56
C TRP A 40 -36.61 11.67 -4.23
N THR A 41 -36.58 11.01 -5.39
CA THR A 41 -35.38 11.00 -6.27
C THR A 41 -34.93 12.42 -6.58
N LYS A 42 -35.90 13.29 -6.89
CA LYS A 42 -35.74 14.73 -7.07
C LYS A 42 -37.07 15.45 -6.77
N ASP A 43 -37.07 16.38 -5.82
CA ASP A 43 -38.27 17.16 -5.50
C ASP A 43 -38.57 18.27 -6.53
N ALA A 44 -39.62 19.06 -6.26
CA ALA A 44 -40.03 20.18 -7.11
C ALA A 44 -39.06 21.39 -7.09
N ALA A 45 -38.28 21.57 -6.02
CA ALA A 45 -37.22 22.57 -5.95
C ALA A 45 -35.93 22.11 -6.67
N GLY A 46 -35.84 20.81 -6.95
CA GLY A 46 -34.74 20.15 -7.62
C GLY A 46 -33.70 19.54 -6.69
N VAL A 47 -33.97 19.51 -5.38
CA VAL A 47 -33.14 18.82 -4.39
C VAL A 47 -33.18 17.32 -4.68
N LYS A 48 -32.01 16.67 -4.71
CA LYS A 48 -31.89 15.22 -4.90
C LYS A 48 -32.02 14.51 -3.55
N LYS A 49 -32.72 13.38 -3.52
CA LYS A 49 -32.88 12.53 -2.33
C LYS A 49 -33.45 13.25 -1.07
N PRO A 50 -34.30 14.29 -1.07
CA PRO A 50 -34.89 14.75 0.19
C PRO A 50 -35.88 13.71 0.73
N ASN A 51 -35.75 13.37 2.02
CA ASN A 51 -36.76 12.56 2.71
C ASN A 51 -38.05 13.37 2.83
N TRP A 52 -39.18 12.67 2.82
CA TRP A 52 -40.50 13.24 3.05
C TRP A 52 -41.30 12.33 3.99
N PHE A 53 -41.86 12.96 5.02
CA PHE A 53 -42.73 12.34 6.00
C PHE A 53 -44.04 13.13 6.06
N ASP A 54 -45.17 12.45 6.13
CA ASP A 54 -46.50 13.05 6.14
C ASP A 54 -47.41 12.30 7.12
N THR A 55 -48.29 13.05 7.80
CA THR A 55 -49.30 12.49 8.70
C THR A 55 -50.66 12.87 8.15
N LYS A 56 -51.39 11.87 7.67
CA LYS A 56 -52.77 12.03 7.20
C LYS A 56 -53.76 11.65 8.29
N VAL A 57 -54.95 12.20 8.16
CA VAL A 57 -56.15 11.77 8.89
C VAL A 57 -57.09 11.13 7.90
N VAL A 58 -57.66 9.97 8.25
CA VAL A 58 -58.64 9.27 7.43
C VAL A 58 -59.91 10.12 7.33
N THR A 59 -60.22 10.62 6.13
CA THR A 59 -61.36 11.51 5.89
C THR A 59 -62.65 10.74 5.66
N ASN A 60 -62.56 9.52 5.10
CA ASN A 60 -63.66 8.61 4.84
C ASN A 60 -63.18 7.14 4.80
N VAL A 61 -64.06 6.18 5.09
CA VAL A 61 -63.83 4.74 4.94
C VAL A 61 -65.10 4.12 4.35
N SER A 62 -64.94 3.30 3.34
CA SER A 62 -66.03 2.67 2.59
C SER A 62 -65.66 1.23 2.18
N LYS A 63 -66.59 0.51 1.54
CA LYS A 63 -66.38 -0.85 1.04
C LYS A 63 -66.33 -0.90 -0.49
N THR A 64 -65.46 -1.73 -1.04
CA THR A 64 -65.51 -2.14 -2.45
C THR A 64 -66.62 -3.17 -2.69
N GLU A 65 -66.93 -3.47 -3.95
CA GLU A 65 -67.86 -4.55 -4.32
C GLU A 65 -67.39 -5.92 -3.79
N ASP A 66 -66.08 -6.14 -3.70
CA ASP A 66 -65.44 -7.34 -3.12
C ASP A 66 -65.42 -7.36 -1.57
N GLY A 67 -65.96 -6.32 -0.91
CA GLY A 67 -66.01 -6.22 0.56
C GLY A 67 -64.71 -5.76 1.24
N GLU A 68 -63.74 -5.27 0.48
CA GLU A 68 -62.47 -4.71 0.96
C GLU A 68 -62.65 -3.29 1.51
N ASP A 69 -61.80 -2.83 2.43
CA ASP A 69 -61.88 -1.45 2.93
C ASP A 69 -61.17 -0.48 1.98
N MET A 70 -61.90 0.52 1.49
CA MET A 70 -61.35 1.67 0.77
C MET A 70 -61.29 2.88 1.71
N ILE A 71 -60.05 3.26 2.06
CA ILE A 71 -59.69 4.31 3.02
C ILE A 71 -59.26 5.54 2.23
N GLU A 72 -59.92 6.68 2.43
CA GLU A 72 -59.63 7.93 1.74
C GLU A 72 -58.94 8.94 2.67
N MET A 73 -57.94 9.65 2.13
CA MET A 73 -57.14 10.62 2.86
C MET A 73 -56.81 11.83 1.98
N SER A 74 -57.46 12.96 2.22
CA SER A 74 -57.29 14.19 1.44
C SER A 74 -56.85 15.37 2.30
N HIS A 75 -55.55 15.68 2.32
CA HIS A 75 -55.01 16.88 2.97
C HIS A 75 -53.66 17.31 2.38
N ASN A 76 -53.43 18.62 2.25
CA ASN A 76 -52.32 19.22 1.51
C ASN A 76 -52.36 18.87 0.00
N PHE A 77 -51.21 18.88 -0.68
CA PHE A 77 -51.11 18.76 -2.14
C PHE A 77 -51.43 17.35 -2.67
N TYR A 78 -51.09 16.30 -1.92
CA TYR A 78 -51.33 14.91 -2.32
C TYR A 78 -52.53 14.31 -1.56
N SER A 79 -53.42 13.66 -2.31
CA SER A 79 -54.50 12.83 -1.78
C SER A 79 -54.21 11.35 -2.04
N TYR A 80 -54.73 10.49 -1.19
CA TYR A 80 -54.49 9.04 -1.22
C TYR A 80 -55.82 8.30 -1.10
N VAL A 81 -55.97 7.25 -1.90
CA VAL A 81 -57.00 6.23 -1.75
C VAL A 81 -56.28 4.90 -1.57
N ILE A 82 -56.54 4.23 -0.45
CA ILE A 82 -55.92 2.96 -0.08
C ILE A 82 -57.02 1.89 -0.05
N THR A 83 -56.88 0.84 -0.88
CA THR A 83 -57.74 -0.34 -0.84
C THR A 83 -57.01 -1.47 -0.14
N THR A 84 -57.61 -2.03 0.92
CA THR A 84 -57.01 -3.12 1.69
C THR A 84 -57.24 -4.47 1.01
N LYS A 85 -56.17 -5.13 0.61
CA LYS A 85 -56.22 -6.44 -0.07
C LYS A 85 -55.93 -7.56 0.93
N GLN A 86 -56.48 -8.75 0.67
CA GLN A 86 -56.14 -9.99 1.39
C GLN A 86 -56.27 -9.86 2.92
N ALA A 87 -57.41 -9.32 3.42
CA ALA A 87 -57.64 -9.05 4.83
C ALA A 87 -56.50 -8.24 5.50
N TYR A 88 -56.23 -7.04 4.96
CA TYR A 88 -55.13 -6.16 5.35
C TYR A 88 -53.73 -6.79 5.12
N GLY A 89 -53.59 -7.88 4.36
CA GLY A 89 -52.31 -8.48 4.03
C GLY A 89 -51.47 -7.64 3.07
N LYS A 90 -52.12 -6.86 2.19
CA LYS A 90 -51.49 -5.90 1.27
C LYS A 90 -52.34 -4.63 1.17
N LEU A 91 -51.76 -3.55 0.66
CA LEU A 91 -52.46 -2.32 0.30
C LEU A 91 -52.24 -2.00 -1.18
N ASP A 92 -53.31 -1.73 -1.93
CA ASP A 92 -53.23 -1.05 -3.21
C ASP A 92 -53.48 0.44 -3.00
N ILE A 93 -52.51 1.29 -3.36
CA ILE A 93 -52.52 2.72 -3.06
C ILE A 93 -52.53 3.52 -4.35
N THR A 94 -53.54 4.38 -4.50
CA THR A 94 -53.60 5.42 -5.52
C THR A 94 -53.20 6.75 -4.89
N MET A 95 -52.05 7.30 -5.26
CA MET A 95 -51.67 8.69 -4.95
C MET A 95 -52.15 9.61 -6.08
N SER A 96 -52.69 10.78 -5.74
CA SER A 96 -53.10 11.80 -6.71
C SER A 96 -52.74 13.22 -6.25
N ASN A 97 -52.63 14.14 -7.22
CA ASN A 97 -52.34 15.56 -6.99
C ASN A 97 -53.52 16.46 -7.46
N PRO A 98 -53.46 17.80 -7.30
CA PRO A 98 -54.59 18.66 -7.64
C PRO A 98 -54.86 18.78 -9.15
N THR A 99 -53.90 18.36 -10.00
CA THR A 99 -54.08 18.26 -11.46
C THR A 99 -54.61 16.88 -11.90
N ASN A 100 -55.09 16.06 -10.95
CA ASN A 100 -55.60 14.69 -11.17
C ASN A 100 -54.62 13.77 -11.92
N SER A 101 -53.32 14.06 -11.84
CA SER A 101 -52.28 13.07 -12.14
C SER A 101 -52.32 12.00 -11.06
N LYS A 102 -52.12 10.74 -11.44
CA LYS A 102 -52.23 9.58 -10.53
C LYS A 102 -51.01 8.68 -10.66
N SER A 103 -50.70 7.98 -9.57
CA SER A 103 -49.79 6.84 -9.57
C SER A 103 -50.35 5.73 -8.68
N TYR A 104 -50.03 4.50 -9.03
CA TYR A 104 -50.55 3.28 -8.43
C TYR A 104 -49.37 2.46 -7.90
N MET A 105 -49.47 1.98 -6.67
CA MET A 105 -48.42 1.22 -6.00
C MET A 105 -49.01 0.23 -5.00
N THR A 106 -48.45 -0.97 -4.94
CA THR A 106 -48.87 -2.02 -4.00
C THR A 106 -47.80 -2.18 -2.92
N LEU A 107 -48.23 -2.31 -1.65
CA LEU A 107 -47.35 -2.50 -0.50
C LEU A 107 -47.77 -3.77 0.27
N ASP A 108 -46.78 -4.50 0.79
CA ASP A 108 -46.98 -5.72 1.56
C ASP A 108 -46.94 -5.45 3.07
N ARG A 109 -47.79 -6.13 3.87
CA ARG A 109 -47.77 -6.01 5.33
C ARG A 109 -46.53 -6.69 5.90
N VAL A 110 -45.61 -5.88 6.42
CA VAL A 110 -44.35 -6.33 7.03
C VAL A 110 -44.48 -6.54 8.53
N TYR A 111 -45.47 -5.93 9.19
CA TYR A 111 -45.70 -6.10 10.63
C TYR A 111 -47.14 -5.87 11.07
N GLN A 112 -47.48 -6.54 12.18
CA GLN A 112 -48.73 -6.44 12.91
C GLN A 112 -48.42 -6.58 14.42
N SER A 113 -48.98 -5.68 15.23
CA SER A 113 -48.91 -5.74 16.72
C SER A 113 -49.51 -7.02 17.30
N LYS A 114 -49.08 -7.37 18.52
CA LYS A 114 -49.48 -8.61 19.19
C LYS A 114 -49.78 -8.41 20.68
N GLY A 115 -51.06 -8.36 21.02
CA GLY A 115 -51.54 -8.27 22.40
C GLY A 115 -52.20 -6.92 22.70
N GLU A 116 -52.52 -6.71 23.98
CA GLU A 116 -53.03 -5.42 24.48
C GLU A 116 -51.85 -4.51 24.84
N LEU A 117 -51.83 -3.30 24.27
CA LEU A 117 -50.79 -2.31 24.51
C LEU A 117 -50.99 -1.64 25.87
N SER A 118 -49.92 -1.43 26.65
CA SER A 118 -50.02 -0.65 27.88
C SER A 118 -50.33 0.82 27.56
N ALA A 119 -51.16 1.46 28.38
CA ALA A 119 -51.41 2.90 28.29
C ALA A 119 -50.13 3.75 28.49
N THR A 120 -49.07 3.18 29.05
CA THR A 120 -47.74 3.81 29.17
C THR A 120 -46.93 3.77 27.87
N ASP A 121 -47.23 2.86 26.95
CA ASP A 121 -46.39 2.62 25.78
C ASP A 121 -46.63 3.69 24.72
N SER A 122 -45.53 4.36 24.35
CA SER A 122 -45.54 5.46 23.39
C SER A 122 -45.01 4.99 22.04
N PHE A 123 -45.89 4.98 21.04
CA PHE A 123 -45.54 4.78 19.63
C PHE A 123 -44.55 5.86 19.16
N ARG A 124 -43.44 5.44 18.54
CA ARG A 124 -42.37 6.35 18.08
C ARG A 124 -41.82 6.00 16.70
N ILE A 125 -41.58 7.04 15.92
CA ILE A 125 -40.94 6.98 14.60
C ILE A 125 -39.72 7.92 14.60
N TRP A 126 -38.58 7.44 14.12
CA TRP A 126 -37.41 8.25 13.79
C TRP A 126 -37.05 8.11 12.31
N THR A 127 -36.71 9.21 11.67
CA THR A 127 -36.37 9.29 10.24
C THR A 127 -35.03 10.00 10.05
N GLY A 128 -34.19 9.50 9.14
CA GLY A 128 -32.93 10.16 8.81
C GLY A 128 -32.26 9.57 7.57
N LYS A 129 -30.93 9.63 7.55
CA LYS A 129 -30.11 9.34 6.37
C LYS A 129 -29.18 8.17 6.57
N LEU A 130 -28.98 7.43 5.47
CA LEU A 130 -28.03 6.33 5.38
C LEU A 130 -26.99 6.64 4.32
N ASP A 131 -25.75 6.79 4.78
CA ASP A 131 -24.54 6.70 3.97
C ASP A 131 -23.72 5.52 4.54
N TRP A 132 -23.67 4.41 3.81
CA TRP A 132 -22.94 3.19 4.17
C TRP A 132 -21.90 2.88 3.09
N PRO A 133 -20.68 2.44 3.44
CA PRO A 133 -19.64 2.13 2.45
C PRO A 133 -20.16 1.26 1.31
N GLU A 134 -19.87 1.69 0.08
CA GLU A 134 -20.17 1.04 -1.21
C GLU A 134 -21.67 0.86 -1.55
N TYR A 135 -22.56 0.60 -0.59
CA TYR A 135 -23.96 0.22 -0.86
C TYR A 135 -25.01 1.34 -0.70
N ALA A 136 -24.78 2.38 0.13
CA ALA A 136 -25.77 3.46 0.31
C ALA A 136 -25.12 4.84 0.31
N SER A 137 -25.75 5.79 -0.41
CA SER A 137 -25.36 7.20 -0.33
C SER A 137 -26.60 8.09 -0.29
N ASN A 138 -26.76 8.83 0.81
CA ASN A 138 -27.88 9.71 1.12
C ASN A 138 -29.26 9.02 0.99
N GLU A 139 -29.30 7.70 1.22
CA GLU A 139 -30.52 6.88 1.18
C GLU A 139 -31.42 7.14 2.41
N PRO A 140 -32.72 6.79 2.38
CA PRO A 140 -33.60 6.95 3.52
C PRO A 140 -33.41 5.82 4.53
N ILE A 141 -33.44 6.14 5.82
CA ILE A 141 -33.59 5.17 6.92
C ILE A 141 -34.72 5.61 7.87
N LEU A 142 -35.48 4.63 8.32
CA LEU A 142 -36.60 4.71 9.25
C LEU A 142 -36.35 3.72 10.40
N VAL A 143 -36.46 4.16 11.65
CA VAL A 143 -36.50 3.29 12.84
C VAL A 143 -37.84 3.48 13.55
N LEU A 144 -38.46 2.38 13.94
CA LEU A 144 -39.85 2.32 14.38
C LEU A 144 -39.96 1.50 15.66
N ALA A 145 -40.43 2.14 16.74
CA ALA A 145 -40.80 1.48 17.98
C ALA A 145 -42.34 1.41 18.06
N PRO A 146 -42.97 0.35 17.48
CA PRO A 146 -44.42 0.25 17.36
C PRO A 146 -45.14 0.23 18.72
N GLU A 147 -44.52 -0.39 19.72
CA GLU A 147 -45.10 -0.67 21.04
C GLU A 147 -44.26 0.00 22.15
N GLY A 148 -43.58 1.08 21.80
CA GLY A 148 -42.63 1.79 22.66
C GLY A 148 -41.23 1.17 22.71
N VAL A 149 -40.38 1.84 23.48
CA VAL A 149 -39.00 1.39 23.74
C VAL A 149 -38.97 0.57 25.04
N GLY A 150 -38.06 -0.40 25.12
CA GLY A 150 -37.81 -1.24 26.29
C GLY A 150 -37.51 -2.69 25.91
N ALA A 151 -36.85 -3.42 26.81
CA ALA A 151 -36.36 -4.77 26.54
C ALA A 151 -37.50 -5.75 26.15
N GLY A 152 -37.27 -6.55 25.11
CA GLY A 152 -38.24 -7.52 24.57
C GLY A 152 -39.36 -6.92 23.71
N LYS A 153 -39.54 -5.59 23.66
CA LYS A 153 -40.55 -4.95 22.82
C LYS A 153 -40.16 -5.01 21.34
N PRO A 154 -41.11 -5.11 20.41
CA PRO A 154 -40.81 -5.11 18.99
C PRO A 154 -40.15 -3.81 18.51
N VAL A 155 -39.29 -3.93 17.51
CA VAL A 155 -38.65 -2.82 16.79
C VAL A 155 -38.49 -3.19 15.32
N LEU A 156 -38.62 -2.18 14.46
CA LEU A 156 -38.40 -2.32 13.02
C LEU A 156 -37.43 -1.25 12.54
N ALA A 157 -36.61 -1.61 11.56
CA ALA A 157 -35.79 -0.66 10.81
C ALA A 157 -35.97 -0.92 9.31
N PHE A 158 -36.10 0.14 8.53
CA PHE A 158 -36.23 0.06 7.08
C PHE A 158 -35.28 1.04 6.42
N TRP A 159 -34.58 0.59 5.39
CA TRP A 159 -33.77 1.45 4.55
C TRP A 159 -33.71 0.93 3.12
N GLN A 160 -33.02 1.67 2.26
CA GLN A 160 -32.77 1.32 0.87
C GLN A 160 -31.26 1.36 0.60
N TRP A 161 -30.77 0.42 -0.20
CA TRP A 161 -29.42 0.50 -0.77
C TRP A 161 -29.47 1.29 -2.07
N THR A 162 -28.47 2.12 -2.34
CA THR A 162 -28.28 2.70 -3.69
C THR A 162 -28.11 1.56 -4.70
N GLU A 163 -27.23 0.61 -4.35
CA GLU A 163 -26.88 -0.61 -5.07
C GLU A 163 -26.50 -1.67 -4.02
N ASP A 164 -27.02 -2.90 -4.09
CA ASP A 164 -26.69 -3.96 -3.14
C ASP A 164 -25.45 -4.78 -3.56
N ALA A 165 -25.05 -5.77 -2.74
CA ALA A 165 -23.92 -6.65 -3.03
C ALA A 165 -24.10 -7.53 -4.30
N GLU A 166 -25.33 -7.68 -4.82
CA GLU A 166 -25.64 -8.33 -6.10
C GLU A 166 -25.75 -7.34 -7.27
N LYS A 167 -25.42 -6.07 -7.03
CA LYS A 167 -25.53 -4.93 -7.97
C LYS A 167 -26.95 -4.59 -8.40
N LYS A 168 -27.94 -4.91 -7.56
CA LYS A 168 -29.33 -4.51 -7.77
C LYS A 168 -29.54 -3.10 -7.21
N PRO A 169 -29.96 -2.12 -8.02
CA PRO A 169 -30.23 -0.78 -7.52
C PRO A 169 -31.48 -0.76 -6.65
N LYS A 170 -31.49 0.09 -5.63
CA LYS A 170 -32.70 0.41 -4.82
C LYS A 170 -33.34 -0.78 -4.12
N VAL A 171 -32.58 -1.78 -3.69
CA VAL A 171 -33.12 -2.86 -2.87
C VAL A 171 -33.51 -2.33 -1.48
N THR A 172 -34.74 -2.61 -1.05
CA THR A 172 -35.20 -2.31 0.32
C THR A 172 -34.64 -3.37 1.27
N PHE A 173 -34.02 -2.93 2.37
CA PHE A 173 -33.69 -3.81 3.50
C PHE A 173 -34.66 -3.52 4.67
N ALA A 174 -35.02 -4.58 5.40
CA ALA A 174 -35.99 -4.51 6.49
C ALA A 174 -35.58 -5.42 7.65
N ILE A 175 -35.52 -4.85 8.85
CA ILE A 175 -35.40 -5.58 10.12
C ILE A 175 -36.75 -5.50 10.82
N THR A 176 -37.20 -6.61 11.39
CA THR A 176 -38.42 -6.69 12.22
C THR A 176 -38.16 -7.74 13.29
N THR A 177 -37.94 -7.28 14.52
CA THR A 177 -37.32 -8.06 15.59
C THR A 177 -37.74 -7.51 16.96
N VAL A 178 -37.09 -7.94 18.05
CA VAL A 178 -37.27 -7.38 19.40
C VAL A 178 -36.02 -6.63 19.88
N GLN A 179 -36.25 -5.63 20.72
CA GLN A 179 -35.23 -4.82 21.37
C GLN A 179 -34.51 -5.63 22.45
N ARG A 180 -33.19 -5.50 22.53
CA ARG A 180 -32.35 -5.99 23.63
C ARG A 180 -31.65 -4.82 24.30
N ALA A 181 -31.18 -5.06 25.52
CA ALA A 181 -30.67 -4.06 26.44
C ALA A 181 -31.71 -2.98 26.79
N GLU A 182 -31.70 -2.61 28.06
CA GLU A 182 -32.36 -1.43 28.60
C GLU A 182 -31.55 -1.05 29.84
N ASN A 183 -31.09 0.19 29.91
CA ASN A 183 -30.14 0.63 30.93
C ASN A 183 -30.81 0.74 32.31
N GLY A 184 -29.99 0.88 33.36
CA GLY A 184 -30.48 1.21 34.70
C GLY A 184 -31.19 2.57 34.75
N PRO A 185 -32.09 2.79 35.73
CA PRO A 185 -32.81 4.05 35.86
C PRO A 185 -31.84 5.22 36.13
N GLY A 186 -31.70 6.12 35.16
CA GLY A 186 -30.84 7.30 35.22
C GLY A 186 -29.88 7.48 34.05
N GLU A 187 -29.73 6.47 33.19
CA GLU A 187 -28.90 6.52 31.97
C GLU A 187 -29.71 6.91 30.72
N PRO A 188 -29.08 7.44 29.65
CA PRO A 188 -29.75 7.69 28.39
C PRO A 188 -30.33 6.40 27.80
N LEU A 189 -31.50 6.50 27.18
CA LEU A 189 -32.27 5.36 26.71
C LEU A 189 -31.58 4.68 25.50
N LYS A 190 -30.85 3.59 25.79
CA LYS A 190 -30.17 2.73 24.82
C LYS A 190 -30.98 1.46 24.57
N PHE A 191 -31.01 1.00 23.31
CA PHE A 191 -31.52 -0.31 22.91
C PHE A 191 -30.78 -0.81 21.66
N ASP A 192 -30.57 -2.12 21.58
CA ASP A 192 -29.82 -2.81 20.54
C ASP A 192 -30.69 -3.86 19.84
N PHE A 193 -30.54 -4.07 18.53
CA PHE A 193 -31.30 -5.09 17.80
C PHE A 193 -30.61 -5.62 16.54
N ASP A 194 -30.86 -6.88 16.18
CA ASP A 194 -30.27 -7.54 15.01
C ASP A 194 -31.29 -7.81 13.90
N GLY A 195 -30.81 -7.71 12.67
CA GLY A 195 -31.39 -8.33 11.48
C GLY A 195 -30.26 -8.77 10.56
N PRO A 196 -29.76 -10.02 10.69
CA PRO A 196 -28.55 -10.48 10.02
C PRO A 196 -28.54 -10.18 8.51
N PRO A 197 -27.43 -9.66 7.96
CA PRO A 197 -26.10 -9.59 8.57
C PRO A 197 -25.82 -8.33 9.41
N TYR A 198 -26.82 -7.49 9.69
CA TYR A 198 -26.62 -6.21 10.38
C TYR A 198 -27.13 -6.20 11.83
N SER A 199 -26.45 -5.44 12.68
CA SER A 199 -26.84 -5.11 14.06
C SER A 199 -26.88 -3.60 14.24
N LEU A 200 -27.90 -3.07 14.90
CA LEU A 200 -28.06 -1.63 15.17
C LEU A 200 -28.06 -1.38 16.68
N CYS A 201 -27.20 -0.46 17.12
CA CYS A 201 -27.15 0.10 18.46
C CYS A 201 -27.75 1.51 18.41
N CYS A 202 -28.84 1.74 19.14
CA CYS A 202 -29.59 2.98 19.12
C CYS A 202 -29.52 3.66 20.49
N ILE A 203 -29.06 4.92 20.51
CA ILE A 203 -28.97 5.75 21.73
C ILE A 203 -29.89 6.95 21.53
N ARG A 204 -30.86 7.15 22.43
CA ARG A 204 -31.77 8.29 22.38
C ARG A 204 -31.30 9.42 23.30
N ASP A 205 -31.14 10.61 22.73
CA ASP A 205 -31.01 11.86 23.48
C ASP A 205 -32.38 12.25 24.06
N GLU A 206 -32.46 12.39 25.39
CA GLU A 206 -33.67 12.80 26.09
C GLU A 206 -34.07 14.26 25.81
N GLY A 207 -33.09 15.15 25.66
CA GLY A 207 -33.28 16.60 25.50
C GLY A 207 -33.60 17.04 24.08
N THR A 208 -33.03 16.39 23.06
CA THR A 208 -33.40 16.66 21.65
C THR A 208 -34.36 15.64 21.04
N ALA A 209 -34.65 14.54 21.75
CA ALA A 209 -35.47 13.40 21.31
C ALA A 209 -34.95 12.63 20.08
N LYS A 210 -33.79 13.02 19.53
CA LYS A 210 -33.07 12.34 18.45
C LYS A 210 -32.66 10.91 18.85
N LEU A 211 -32.44 10.08 17.84
CA LEU A 211 -31.91 8.73 17.98
C LEU A 211 -30.59 8.63 17.20
N THR A 212 -29.46 8.65 17.89
CA THR A 212 -28.15 8.37 17.28
C THR A 212 -28.06 6.87 17.03
N VAL A 213 -27.74 6.47 15.80
CA VAL A 213 -27.72 5.05 15.40
C VAL A 213 -26.34 4.65 14.94
N HIS A 214 -25.75 3.65 15.60
CA HIS A 214 -24.57 2.93 15.13
C HIS A 214 -25.03 1.65 14.45
N MET A 215 -24.55 1.40 13.24
CA MET A 215 -24.81 0.16 12.52
C MET A 215 -23.51 -0.62 12.32
N LYS A 216 -23.59 -1.92 12.53
CA LYS A 216 -22.50 -2.88 12.35
C LYS A 216 -22.93 -3.93 11.32
N GLY A 217 -22.04 -4.26 10.39
CA GLY A 217 -22.28 -5.23 9.32
C GLY A 217 -20.99 -5.93 8.89
N PRO A 218 -21.02 -6.72 7.81
CA PRO A 218 -19.84 -7.43 7.29
C PRO A 218 -18.70 -6.50 6.87
N GLU A 219 -19.02 -5.26 6.48
CA GLU A 219 -18.07 -4.27 5.95
C GLU A 219 -17.38 -3.46 7.07
N GLY A 220 -17.90 -3.51 8.30
CA GLY A 220 -17.39 -2.76 9.44
C GLY A 220 -18.47 -2.25 10.39
N ASP A 221 -18.11 -1.24 11.19
CA ASP A 221 -18.96 -0.57 12.17
C ASP A 221 -18.93 0.93 11.88
N LYS A 222 -20.09 1.59 11.87
CA LYS A 222 -20.20 3.02 11.54
C LYS A 222 -21.42 3.67 12.20
N GLU A 223 -21.20 4.83 12.79
CA GLU A 223 -22.27 5.76 13.15
C GLU A 223 -22.97 6.33 11.90
N LEU A 224 -24.29 6.22 11.87
CA LEU A 224 -25.15 6.77 10.81
C LEU A 224 -25.56 8.23 11.11
N GLY A 225 -25.31 8.69 12.33
CA GLY A 225 -25.70 9.98 12.88
C GLY A 225 -27.10 9.99 13.50
N ASP A 226 -27.60 11.20 13.74
CA ASP A 226 -28.89 11.43 14.41
C ASP A 226 -30.09 11.25 13.46
N LEU A 227 -30.97 10.31 13.80
CA LEU A 227 -32.31 10.24 13.24
C LEU A 227 -33.25 11.18 14.02
N THR A 228 -33.97 12.04 13.31
CA THR A 228 -34.94 12.97 13.91
C THR A 228 -36.23 12.25 14.27
N GLN A 229 -36.78 12.46 15.47
CA GLN A 229 -38.08 11.89 15.84
C GLN A 229 -39.20 12.56 15.04
N ALA A 230 -39.88 11.79 14.19
CA ALA A 230 -40.99 12.26 13.36
C ALA A 230 -42.34 12.18 14.10
N VAL A 231 -42.50 11.20 15.00
CA VAL A 231 -43.74 11.00 15.79
C VAL A 231 -43.41 10.51 17.20
N SER A 232 -44.16 11.03 18.17
CA SER A 232 -44.33 10.47 19.51
C SER A 232 -45.82 10.54 19.87
N LYS A 233 -46.49 9.40 20.12
CA LYS A 233 -47.87 9.38 20.66
C LYS A 233 -47.99 8.32 21.75
N GLN A 234 -48.76 8.60 22.80
CA GLN A 234 -49.18 7.57 23.75
C GLN A 234 -50.26 6.67 23.13
N SER A 235 -50.28 5.40 23.50
CA SER A 235 -51.30 4.44 23.06
C SER A 235 -52.63 4.75 23.73
N HIS A 236 -53.54 5.40 22.99
CA HIS A 236 -54.90 5.67 23.49
C HIS A 236 -55.72 4.38 23.51
N SER A 237 -55.93 3.81 24.70
CA SER A 237 -56.99 2.81 24.91
C SER A 237 -58.35 3.41 24.59
N HIS A 238 -59.27 2.62 24.04
CA HIS A 238 -60.64 3.05 23.82
C HIS A 238 -61.42 3.02 25.15
N GLU A 239 -61.67 4.17 25.75
CA GLU A 239 -62.61 4.30 26.86
C GLU A 239 -64.04 3.95 26.41
N MET A 240 -64.44 2.69 26.65
CA MET A 240 -65.83 2.27 26.66
C MET A 240 -66.57 2.99 27.80
N THR A 241 -67.25 4.09 27.48
CA THR A 241 -68.13 4.79 28.42
C THR A 241 -69.42 3.98 28.60
N PRO A 242 -69.75 3.47 29.81
CA PRO A 242 -70.99 2.73 30.04
C PRO A 242 -72.22 3.66 30.05
N PRO A 243 -73.40 3.20 29.64
CA PRO A 243 -74.65 3.96 29.77
C PRO A 243 -75.12 4.05 31.24
N GLU A 244 -75.80 5.14 31.59
CA GLU A 244 -76.33 5.40 32.94
C GLU A 244 -77.50 4.45 33.32
N PRO A 245 -77.66 4.11 34.62
CA PRO A 245 -78.75 3.27 35.11
C PRO A 245 -80.07 4.06 35.32
N PRO A 246 -81.25 3.42 35.16
CA PRO A 246 -82.56 4.06 35.30
C PRO A 246 -83.04 4.20 36.77
N THR A 247 -84.01 5.09 36.99
CA THR A 247 -84.51 5.53 38.31
C THR A 247 -85.56 4.60 38.94
N GLU A 248 -85.62 4.57 40.28
CA GLU A 248 -86.53 3.74 41.09
C GLU A 248 -88.02 4.20 41.11
N LYS A 249 -88.89 3.38 41.70
CA LYS A 249 -90.34 3.64 41.92
C LYS A 249 -90.75 3.30 43.36
N SER A 250 -91.85 3.91 43.84
CA SER A 250 -92.37 3.81 45.21
C SER A 250 -93.58 2.88 45.39
N GLU A 251 -93.86 2.50 46.64
CA GLU A 251 -94.92 1.55 47.06
C GLU A 251 -96.16 2.22 47.72
N LEU A 252 -97.19 1.41 48.06
CA LEU A 252 -98.50 1.82 48.59
C LEU A 252 -99.07 0.77 49.58
N SER A 253 -100.00 1.16 50.49
CA SER A 253 -100.49 0.30 51.60
C SER A 253 -102.01 0.43 51.91
N ILE A 254 -102.62 -0.59 52.55
CA ILE A 254 -104.09 -0.80 52.73
C ILE A 254 -104.41 -1.50 54.09
N CYS A 255 -105.64 -1.38 54.64
CA CYS A 255 -106.07 -1.95 55.95
C CYS A 255 -107.55 -2.48 55.98
N TYR A 256 -108.04 -3.08 57.09
CA TYR A 256 -109.32 -3.84 57.22
C TYR A 256 -110.26 -3.46 58.44
N PRO A 257 -111.57 -3.84 58.46
CA PRO A 257 -112.60 -3.43 59.47
C PRO A 257 -113.17 -4.53 60.43
N GLN A 258 -114.17 -4.20 61.29
CA GLN A 258 -114.72 -4.99 62.44
C GLN A 258 -116.28 -5.22 62.45
N THR A 259 -116.85 -5.81 63.52
CA THR A 259 -118.20 -6.45 63.63
C THR A 259 -119.03 -6.13 64.91
N GLU A 260 -120.37 -6.27 64.89
CA GLU A 260 -121.32 -6.17 66.04
C GLU A 260 -122.38 -7.31 66.13
N ALA A 261 -123.28 -7.30 67.14
CA ALA A 261 -124.17 -8.43 67.55
C ALA A 261 -125.64 -8.03 67.90
N ALA A 262 -126.50 -8.99 68.30
CA ALA A 262 -127.99 -8.88 68.30
C ALA A 262 -128.74 -9.24 69.64
N LEU A 263 -130.08 -9.09 69.63
CA LEU A 263 -130.99 -8.84 70.78
C LEU A 263 -131.61 -10.07 71.54
N PRO A 264 -132.15 -9.88 72.78
CA PRO A 264 -132.60 -10.96 73.70
C PRO A 264 -134.13 -11.30 73.68
N ARG A 265 -134.56 -12.26 74.54
CA ARG A 265 -135.95 -12.80 74.65
C ARG A 265 -136.66 -12.48 75.98
N ILE A 266 -138.00 -12.57 75.97
CA ILE A 266 -138.92 -12.38 77.12
C ILE A 266 -139.22 -13.73 77.83
N GLN A 267 -139.55 -13.71 79.14
CA GLN A 267 -139.63 -14.89 80.02
C GLN A 267 -140.96 -15.09 80.81
N THR A 268 -142.02 -14.31 80.57
CA THR A 268 -143.26 -14.39 81.37
C THR A 268 -144.19 -15.55 80.98
N GLN A 269 -144.81 -16.19 81.98
CA GLN A 269 -145.79 -17.28 81.79
C GLN A 269 -147.19 -16.72 81.46
N MET A 270 -147.97 -17.46 80.65
CA MET A 270 -149.34 -17.08 80.27
C MET A 270 -150.41 -17.69 81.20
N PRO A 271 -151.55 -17.00 81.43
CA PRO A 271 -152.61 -17.47 82.32
C PRO A 271 -153.47 -18.58 81.69
N PHE A 272 -154.12 -19.39 82.55
CA PHE A 272 -155.06 -20.44 82.12
C PHE A 272 -156.47 -19.89 81.82
N PRO A 273 -157.17 -20.43 80.80
CA PRO A 273 -158.56 -20.10 80.47
C PRO A 273 -159.56 -20.66 81.50
N ARG A 274 -160.77 -20.10 81.52
CA ARG A 274 -161.82 -20.31 82.54
C ARG A 274 -163.13 -20.91 82.00
N GLY A 275 -163.28 -21.11 80.69
CA GLY A 275 -164.51 -21.66 80.09
C GLY A 275 -164.25 -22.60 78.92
N LEU A 276 -165.16 -23.53 78.65
CA LEU A 276 -164.93 -24.65 77.71
C LEU A 276 -164.66 -24.20 76.25
N VAL A 277 -165.29 -23.13 75.79
CA VAL A 277 -165.00 -22.49 74.48
C VAL A 277 -163.61 -21.85 74.47
N GLU A 278 -163.22 -21.23 75.58
CA GLU A 278 -161.90 -20.59 75.74
C GLU A 278 -160.78 -21.65 75.80
N THR A 279 -161.02 -22.79 76.44
CA THR A 279 -160.15 -23.96 76.42
C THR A 279 -159.99 -24.54 75.01
N LEU A 280 -161.08 -24.67 74.24
CA LEU A 280 -161.02 -25.12 72.83
C LEU A 280 -160.26 -24.14 71.94
N THR A 281 -160.39 -22.83 72.16
CA THR A 281 -159.61 -21.80 71.47
C THR A 281 -158.12 -21.86 71.86
N HIS A 282 -157.82 -22.11 73.13
CA HIS A 282 -156.44 -22.32 73.61
C HIS A 282 -155.81 -23.61 73.07
N THR A 283 -156.55 -24.72 72.97
CA THR A 283 -155.99 -25.95 72.40
C THR A 283 -155.84 -25.87 70.88
N ALA A 284 -156.76 -25.23 70.17
CA ALA A 284 -156.61 -24.95 68.74
C ALA A 284 -155.37 -24.09 68.46
N SER A 285 -155.21 -22.96 69.17
CA SER A 285 -154.03 -22.10 69.02
C SER A 285 -152.72 -22.76 69.47
N PHE A 286 -152.75 -23.64 70.49
CA PHE A 286 -151.57 -24.42 70.88
C PHE A 286 -151.20 -25.48 69.84
N VAL A 287 -152.19 -26.12 69.18
CA VAL A 287 -151.94 -27.07 68.08
C VAL A 287 -151.39 -26.34 66.84
N ASP A 288 -151.93 -25.19 66.47
CA ASP A 288 -151.37 -24.35 65.39
C ASP A 288 -149.95 -23.88 65.74
N GLN A 289 -149.71 -23.45 66.98
CA GLN A 289 -148.37 -23.04 67.43
C GLN A 289 -147.40 -24.22 67.43
N ALA A 290 -147.82 -25.42 67.82
CA ALA A 290 -147.02 -26.63 67.75
C ALA A 290 -146.73 -27.06 66.29
N GLY A 291 -147.72 -26.96 65.40
CA GLY A 291 -147.54 -27.21 63.96
C GLY A 291 -146.60 -26.20 63.30
N TYR A 292 -146.72 -24.92 63.64
CA TYR A 292 -145.81 -23.87 63.20
C TYR A 292 -144.38 -24.10 63.72
N LEU A 293 -144.22 -24.45 65.00
CA LEU A 293 -142.91 -24.76 65.60
C LEU A 293 -142.28 -26.00 64.99
N ALA A 294 -143.07 -27.05 64.71
CA ALA A 294 -142.59 -28.24 64.02
C ALA A 294 -142.11 -27.92 62.59
N LYS A 295 -142.93 -27.18 61.81
CA LYS A 295 -142.55 -26.73 60.45
C LYS A 295 -141.30 -25.85 60.47
N TYR A 296 -141.23 -24.88 61.37
CA TYR A 296 -140.07 -24.01 61.55
C TYR A 296 -138.82 -24.80 61.97
N ALA A 297 -138.95 -25.83 62.81
CA ALA A 297 -137.85 -26.72 63.17
C ALA A 297 -137.37 -27.56 61.97
N THR A 298 -138.28 -28.09 61.15
CA THR A 298 -137.92 -28.81 59.90
C THR A 298 -137.24 -27.87 58.88
N GLU A 299 -137.75 -26.65 58.71
CA GLU A 299 -137.13 -25.64 57.84
C GLU A 299 -135.74 -25.23 58.34
N ARG A 300 -135.58 -25.00 59.66
CA ARG A 300 -134.27 -24.76 60.29
C ARG A 300 -133.31 -25.93 60.12
N PHE A 301 -133.78 -27.17 60.27
CA PHE A 301 -132.96 -28.37 60.09
C PHE A 301 -132.49 -28.49 58.64
N ASN A 302 -133.38 -28.33 57.66
CA ASN A 302 -133.05 -28.41 56.24
C ASN A 302 -132.09 -27.29 55.78
N VAL A 303 -132.14 -26.12 56.41
CA VAL A 303 -131.15 -25.04 56.16
C VAL A 303 -129.80 -25.37 56.81
N LEU A 304 -129.80 -25.90 58.05
CA LEU A 304 -128.59 -26.29 58.76
C LEU A 304 -127.87 -27.44 58.04
N ASP A 305 -128.60 -28.47 57.62
CA ASP A 305 -128.10 -29.63 56.86
C ASP A 305 -127.42 -29.21 55.55
N LYS A 306 -128.08 -28.37 54.74
CA LYS A 306 -127.47 -27.76 53.54
C LYS A 306 -126.20 -26.97 53.86
N SER A 307 -126.19 -26.21 54.95
CA SER A 307 -125.00 -25.46 55.37
C SER A 307 -123.86 -26.39 55.81
N PHE A 308 -124.17 -27.51 56.47
CA PHE A 308 -123.20 -28.51 56.92
C PHE A 308 -122.59 -29.27 55.75
N HIS A 309 -123.40 -29.66 54.76
CA HIS A 309 -122.94 -30.23 53.50
C HIS A 309 -122.03 -29.26 52.71
N GLY A 310 -122.42 -27.98 52.60
CA GLY A 310 -121.59 -26.95 51.97
C GLY A 310 -120.26 -26.71 52.72
N LEU A 311 -120.26 -26.75 54.05
CA LEU A 311 -119.06 -26.63 54.87
C LEU A 311 -118.14 -27.86 54.69
N ARG A 312 -118.71 -29.06 54.61
CA ARG A 312 -117.98 -30.30 54.34
C ARG A 312 -117.28 -30.27 52.99
N GLU A 313 -117.95 -29.78 51.94
CA GLU A 313 -117.30 -29.57 50.64
C GLU A 313 -116.13 -28.58 50.69
N GLN A 314 -116.22 -27.54 51.52
CA GLN A 314 -115.10 -26.60 51.71
C GLN A 314 -113.94 -27.28 52.44
N VAL A 315 -114.21 -28.05 53.50
CA VAL A 315 -113.19 -28.86 54.20
C VAL A 315 -112.52 -29.85 53.25
N ASP A 316 -113.28 -30.56 52.40
CA ASP A 316 -112.73 -31.49 51.42
C ASP A 316 -111.90 -30.80 50.31
N LYS A 317 -112.20 -29.53 49.98
CA LYS A 317 -111.40 -28.69 49.07
C LYS A 317 -110.10 -28.21 49.74
N TYR A 318 -110.17 -27.72 50.99
CA TYR A 318 -108.99 -27.29 51.74
C TYR A 318 -108.05 -28.47 52.08
N ASN A 319 -108.59 -29.65 52.40
CA ASN A 319 -107.79 -30.85 52.64
C ASN A 319 -106.96 -31.26 51.40
N LYS A 320 -107.51 -31.11 50.19
CA LYS A 320 -106.77 -31.32 48.95
C LYS A 320 -105.67 -30.28 48.76
N GLN A 321 -105.98 -28.99 48.95
CA GLN A 321 -104.96 -27.93 48.88
C GLN A 321 -103.83 -28.13 49.90
N ILE A 322 -104.14 -28.56 51.13
CA ILE A 322 -103.15 -28.90 52.16
C ILE A 322 -102.28 -30.08 51.72
N HIS A 323 -102.87 -31.12 51.12
CA HIS A 323 -102.13 -32.26 50.58
C HIS A 323 -101.17 -31.82 49.45
N ASP A 324 -101.68 -31.10 48.45
CA ASP A 324 -100.90 -30.64 47.29
C ASP A 324 -99.75 -29.70 47.72
N LEU A 325 -100.00 -28.79 48.67
CA LEU A 325 -98.96 -27.93 49.26
C LEU A 325 -97.95 -28.74 50.08
N SER A 326 -98.37 -29.78 50.80
CA SER A 326 -97.46 -30.66 51.55
C SER A 326 -96.54 -31.45 50.61
N SER A 327 -97.06 -31.96 49.49
CA SER A 327 -96.26 -32.56 48.43
C SER A 327 -95.24 -31.57 47.87
N LYS A 328 -95.68 -30.34 47.53
CA LYS A 328 -94.81 -29.26 47.03
C LYS A 328 -93.68 -28.90 48.01
N ILE A 329 -93.97 -28.88 49.31
CA ILE A 329 -93.00 -28.62 50.38
C ILE A 329 -91.98 -29.76 50.48
N SER A 330 -92.38 -31.01 50.24
CA SER A 330 -91.45 -32.15 50.20
C SER A 330 -90.51 -32.05 49.00
N GLU A 331 -91.03 -31.79 47.79
CA GLU A 331 -90.24 -31.58 46.56
C GLU A 331 -89.15 -30.52 46.78
N LEU A 332 -89.56 -29.32 47.22
CA LEU A 332 -88.65 -28.19 47.48
C LEU A 332 -87.65 -28.48 48.62
N SER A 333 -88.00 -29.32 49.60
CA SER A 333 -87.09 -29.75 50.67
C SER A 333 -85.99 -30.67 50.14
N ASP A 334 -86.30 -31.55 49.20
CA ASP A 334 -85.32 -32.45 48.58
C ASP A 334 -84.46 -31.73 47.54
N GLU A 335 -85.02 -30.83 46.72
CA GLU A 335 -84.25 -29.94 45.85
C GLU A 335 -83.23 -29.10 46.64
N ASN A 336 -83.65 -28.53 47.78
CA ASN A 336 -82.77 -27.72 48.63
C ASN A 336 -81.62 -28.54 49.26
N LYS A 337 -81.85 -29.82 49.63
CA LYS A 337 -80.77 -30.74 50.06
C LYS A 337 -79.76 -30.97 48.93
N VAL A 338 -80.24 -31.19 47.70
CA VAL A 338 -79.38 -31.38 46.52
C VAL A 338 -78.57 -30.11 46.24
N GLU A 339 -79.19 -28.93 46.20
CA GLU A 339 -78.45 -27.69 45.93
C GLU A 339 -77.43 -27.37 47.03
N LYS A 340 -77.77 -27.64 48.30
CA LYS A 340 -76.83 -27.49 49.42
C LYS A 340 -75.61 -28.42 49.30
N SER A 341 -75.76 -29.63 48.78
CA SER A 341 -74.63 -30.51 48.49
C SER A 341 -73.74 -29.99 47.34
N LYS A 342 -74.33 -29.43 46.27
CA LYS A 342 -73.56 -28.80 45.19
C LYS A 342 -72.75 -27.61 45.68
N SER A 343 -73.33 -26.76 46.55
CA SER A 343 -72.62 -25.63 47.15
C SER A 343 -71.40 -26.08 47.96
N ALA A 344 -71.53 -27.14 48.78
CA ALA A 344 -70.41 -27.69 49.53
C ALA A 344 -69.30 -28.27 48.62
N ASP A 345 -69.68 -28.96 47.53
CA ASP A 345 -68.72 -29.45 46.53
C ASP A 345 -68.01 -28.31 45.77
N LEU A 346 -68.70 -27.19 45.52
CA LEU A 346 -68.14 -26.00 44.89
C LEU A 346 -67.20 -25.26 45.86
N GLU A 347 -67.62 -25.05 47.11
CA GLU A 347 -66.78 -24.46 48.17
C GLU A 347 -65.48 -25.26 48.35
N LYS A 348 -65.56 -26.59 48.36
CA LYS A 348 -64.38 -27.46 48.42
C LYS A 348 -63.46 -27.25 47.22
N LYS A 349 -63.98 -27.34 45.99
CA LYS A 349 -63.18 -27.13 44.76
C LYS A 349 -62.50 -25.75 44.73
N LEU A 350 -63.18 -24.73 45.26
CA LEU A 350 -62.66 -23.37 45.35
C LEU A 350 -61.54 -23.26 46.42
N SER A 351 -61.61 -24.05 47.50
CA SER A 351 -60.52 -24.20 48.47
C SER A 351 -59.33 -24.96 47.87
N ASP A 352 -59.57 -26.14 47.27
CA ASP A 352 -58.53 -26.98 46.66
C ASP A 352 -57.74 -26.20 45.58
N ALA A 353 -58.43 -25.40 44.76
CA ALA A 353 -57.82 -24.54 43.75
C ALA A 353 -57.01 -23.39 44.36
N ARG A 354 -57.49 -22.74 45.44
CA ARG A 354 -56.72 -21.68 46.14
C ARG A 354 -55.40 -22.23 46.69
N ASP A 355 -55.44 -23.42 47.29
CA ASP A 355 -54.25 -24.10 47.81
C ASP A 355 -53.27 -24.54 46.71
N GLU A 356 -53.71 -24.72 45.46
CA GLU A 356 -52.83 -24.93 44.30
C GLU A 356 -52.21 -23.60 43.83
N TYR A 357 -53.01 -22.54 43.70
CA TYR A 357 -52.51 -21.22 43.29
C TYR A 357 -51.45 -20.67 44.27
N VAL A 358 -51.66 -20.77 45.58
CA VAL A 358 -50.69 -20.30 46.60
C VAL A 358 -49.36 -21.05 46.51
N LYS A 359 -49.37 -22.36 46.21
CA LYS A 359 -48.13 -23.14 46.00
C LYS A 359 -47.39 -22.68 44.75
N LYS A 360 -48.14 -22.43 43.67
CA LYS A 360 -47.58 -21.98 42.38
C LYS A 360 -47.04 -20.54 42.45
N GLU A 361 -47.71 -19.67 43.19
CA GLU A 361 -47.25 -18.31 43.50
C GLU A 361 -45.94 -18.32 44.30
N ALA A 362 -45.84 -19.19 45.33
CA ALA A 362 -44.61 -19.35 46.11
C ALA A 362 -43.44 -19.90 45.25
N GLU A 363 -43.70 -20.85 44.35
CA GLU A 363 -42.67 -21.38 43.45
C GLU A 363 -42.22 -20.34 42.41
N LEU A 364 -43.14 -19.62 41.79
CA LEU A 364 -42.81 -18.51 40.87
C LEU A 364 -42.04 -17.38 41.58
N THR A 365 -42.43 -17.04 42.81
CA THR A 365 -41.71 -16.06 43.64
C THR A 365 -40.27 -16.49 43.89
N LYS A 366 -40.04 -17.78 44.16
CA LYS A 366 -38.68 -18.32 44.32
C LYS A 366 -37.90 -18.26 43.01
N GLN A 367 -38.50 -18.66 41.88
CA GLN A 367 -37.85 -18.58 40.56
C GLN A 367 -37.46 -17.13 40.21
N ILE A 368 -38.29 -16.14 40.55
CA ILE A 368 -37.99 -14.71 40.40
C ILE A 368 -36.78 -14.31 41.27
N GLN A 369 -36.70 -14.74 42.53
CA GLN A 369 -35.56 -14.46 43.40
C GLN A 369 -34.25 -15.10 42.91
N ASP A 370 -34.30 -16.36 42.47
CA ASP A 370 -33.14 -17.07 41.92
C ASP A 370 -32.65 -16.39 40.62
N LEU A 371 -33.57 -15.95 39.73
CA LEU A 371 -33.23 -15.17 38.53
C LEU A 371 -32.67 -13.78 38.84
N GLN A 372 -33.27 -13.04 39.80
CA GLN A 372 -32.76 -11.74 40.24
C GLN A 372 -31.33 -11.84 40.78
N LYS A 373 -31.01 -12.93 41.50
CA LYS A 373 -29.65 -13.20 41.99
C LYS A 373 -28.67 -13.46 40.86
N THR A 374 -29.05 -14.26 39.86
CA THR A 374 -28.23 -14.50 38.66
C THR A 374 -27.94 -13.18 37.92
N ILE A 375 -28.97 -12.38 37.65
CA ILE A 375 -28.83 -11.05 37.01
C ILE A 375 -27.92 -10.10 37.81
N SER A 376 -27.88 -10.22 39.14
CA SER A 376 -26.94 -9.45 39.97
C SER A 376 -25.49 -9.90 39.76
N ASN A 377 -25.24 -11.22 39.78
CA ASN A 377 -23.89 -11.77 39.56
C ASN A 377 -23.40 -11.46 38.14
N ASP A 378 -24.28 -11.57 37.14
CA ASP A 378 -23.95 -11.32 35.73
C ASP A 378 -23.55 -9.84 35.53
N ARG A 379 -24.21 -8.89 36.22
CA ARG A 379 -23.82 -7.47 36.24
C ARG A 379 -22.49 -7.21 36.93
N ASP A 380 -22.19 -7.90 38.03
CA ASP A 380 -20.90 -7.81 38.70
C ASP A 380 -19.77 -8.37 37.80
N HIS A 381 -20.06 -9.38 36.97
CA HIS A 381 -19.17 -9.90 35.94
C HIS A 381 -19.00 -8.91 34.77
N ASP A 382 -20.09 -8.39 34.18
CA ASP A 382 -20.05 -7.38 33.11
C ASP A 382 -19.22 -6.17 33.53
N ALA A 383 -19.36 -5.69 34.77
CA ALA A 383 -18.57 -4.58 35.31
C ALA A 383 -17.07 -4.91 35.45
N ALA A 384 -16.73 -6.16 35.77
CA ALA A 384 -15.34 -6.63 35.83
C ALA A 384 -14.73 -6.77 34.42
N ASP A 385 -15.47 -7.33 33.47
CA ASP A 385 -15.04 -7.52 32.09
C ASP A 385 -14.91 -6.18 31.35
N HIS A 386 -15.85 -5.24 31.54
CA HIS A 386 -15.72 -3.88 31.03
C HIS A 386 -14.45 -3.19 31.53
N LYS A 387 -14.12 -3.34 32.81
CA LYS A 387 -12.89 -2.78 33.37
C LYS A 387 -11.63 -3.44 32.78
N ALA A 388 -11.63 -4.78 32.66
CA ALA A 388 -10.51 -5.50 32.05
C ALA A 388 -10.30 -5.12 30.57
N LEU A 389 -11.39 -4.81 29.86
CA LEU A 389 -11.39 -4.37 28.48
C LEU A 389 -10.85 -2.93 28.34
N ASP A 390 -11.18 -2.02 29.26
CA ASP A 390 -10.59 -0.67 29.33
C ASP A 390 -9.09 -0.69 29.68
N ASP A 391 -8.69 -1.51 30.67
CA ASP A 391 -7.27 -1.71 31.01
C ASP A 391 -6.49 -2.30 29.79
N ALA A 392 -7.10 -3.23 29.03
CA ALA A 392 -6.51 -3.77 27.81
C ALA A 392 -6.43 -2.74 26.66
N HIS A 393 -7.48 -1.93 26.43
CA HIS A 393 -7.44 -0.83 25.47
C HIS A 393 -6.34 0.18 25.78
N LYS A 394 -6.13 0.50 27.07
CA LYS A 394 -5.06 1.38 27.51
C LYS A 394 -3.68 0.77 27.22
N MET A 395 -3.47 -0.52 27.50
CA MET A 395 -2.22 -1.21 27.14
C MET A 395 -1.97 -1.19 25.63
N ILE A 396 -2.99 -1.44 24.80
CA ILE A 396 -2.88 -1.37 23.34
C ILE A 396 -2.49 0.04 22.87
N ALA A 397 -3.05 1.10 23.47
CA ALA A 397 -2.67 2.47 23.15
C ALA A 397 -1.21 2.81 23.55
N GLU A 398 -0.75 2.32 24.71
CA GLU A 398 0.64 2.46 25.15
C GLU A 398 1.62 1.69 24.24
N GLU A 399 1.27 0.48 23.79
CA GLU A 399 2.06 -0.28 22.81
C GLU A 399 2.09 0.37 21.43
N GLN A 400 0.97 0.91 20.93
CA GLN A 400 0.94 1.65 19.67
C GLN A 400 1.83 2.90 19.73
N ALA A 401 1.81 3.63 20.85
CA ALA A 401 2.69 4.77 21.08
C ALA A 401 4.17 4.36 21.20
N ALA A 402 4.48 3.17 21.76
CA ALA A 402 5.83 2.62 21.78
C ALA A 402 6.29 2.21 20.36
N LYS A 403 5.43 1.54 19.58
CA LYS A 403 5.69 1.16 18.19
C LYS A 403 5.98 2.37 17.30
N ALA A 404 5.20 3.46 17.43
CA ALA A 404 5.44 4.69 16.69
C ALA A 404 6.81 5.33 17.03
N LYS A 405 7.22 5.30 18.30
CA LYS A 405 8.56 5.77 18.74
C LYS A 405 9.68 4.88 18.20
N LEU A 406 9.47 3.56 18.12
CA LEU A 406 10.44 2.62 17.54
C LEU A 406 10.56 2.78 16.03
N GLN A 407 9.45 2.98 15.30
CA GLN A 407 9.48 3.25 13.86
C GLN A 407 10.27 4.53 13.57
N LYS A 408 9.98 5.65 14.25
CA LYS A 408 10.73 6.90 14.07
C LYS A 408 12.24 6.75 14.30
N ARG A 409 12.63 5.91 15.27
CA ARG A 409 14.04 5.58 15.53
C ARG A 409 14.65 4.70 14.44
N LEU A 410 13.88 3.77 13.86
CA LEU A 410 14.31 2.98 12.70
C LEU A 410 14.58 3.90 11.50
N ASP A 411 13.61 4.76 11.15
CA ASP A 411 13.72 5.74 10.06
C ASP A 411 14.96 6.64 10.25
N GLU A 412 15.18 7.15 11.47
CA GLU A 412 16.37 7.93 11.84
C GLU A 412 17.69 7.13 11.66
N THR A 413 17.71 5.85 12.00
CA THR A 413 18.89 4.99 11.81
C THR A 413 19.14 4.59 10.36
N GLU A 414 18.09 4.42 9.54
CA GLU A 414 18.25 4.13 8.10
C GLU A 414 18.83 5.34 7.36
N ILE A 415 18.38 6.55 7.67
CA ILE A 415 18.96 7.81 7.16
C ILE A 415 20.43 7.94 7.59
N ALA A 416 20.75 7.64 8.86
CA ALA A 416 22.12 7.68 9.36
C ALA A 416 23.02 6.62 8.70
N LEU A 417 22.49 5.42 8.43
CA LEU A 417 23.20 4.35 7.73
C LEU A 417 23.51 4.72 6.28
N ALA A 418 22.53 5.27 5.55
CA ALA A 418 22.74 5.74 4.17
C ALA A 418 23.80 6.85 4.10
N ALA A 419 23.75 7.81 5.04
CA ALA A 419 24.77 8.86 5.15
C ALA A 419 26.18 8.30 5.47
N ALA A 420 26.27 7.28 6.32
CA ALA A 420 27.53 6.60 6.61
C ALA A 420 28.07 5.83 5.40
N GLN A 421 27.20 5.12 4.66
CA GLN A 421 27.57 4.41 3.42
C GLN A 421 28.10 5.37 2.35
N ALA A 422 27.42 6.50 2.12
CA ALA A 422 27.89 7.53 1.19
C ALA A 422 29.26 8.10 1.60
N ARG A 423 29.49 8.31 2.90
CA ARG A 423 30.80 8.74 3.42
C ARG A 423 31.90 7.69 3.24
N VAL A 424 31.58 6.40 3.38
CA VAL A 424 32.52 5.29 3.10
C VAL A 424 32.87 5.25 1.60
N GLN A 425 31.91 5.42 0.71
CA GLN A 425 32.16 5.52 -0.74
C GLN A 425 33.07 6.71 -1.08
N GLN A 426 32.81 7.90 -0.51
CA GLN A 426 33.64 9.09 -0.69
C GLN A 426 35.08 8.87 -0.21
N LEU A 427 35.27 8.28 0.98
CA LEU A 427 36.61 7.98 1.52
C LEU A 427 37.33 6.91 0.68
N SER A 428 36.61 5.92 0.15
CA SER A 428 37.17 4.91 -0.76
C SER A 428 37.68 5.54 -2.07
N ALA A 429 36.92 6.47 -2.64
CA ALA A 429 37.34 7.22 -3.83
C ALA A 429 38.62 8.05 -3.56
N GLN A 430 38.67 8.77 -2.43
CA GLN A 430 39.86 9.54 -2.01
C GLN A 430 41.09 8.64 -1.79
N ILE A 431 40.90 7.44 -1.24
CA ILE A 431 41.98 6.44 -1.09
C ILE A 431 42.45 5.95 -2.47
N SER A 432 41.57 5.75 -3.45
CA SER A 432 41.97 5.38 -4.81
C SER A 432 42.72 6.51 -5.52
N GLU A 433 42.33 7.77 -5.31
CA GLU A 433 42.98 8.96 -5.86
C GLU A 433 44.41 9.12 -5.29
N LEU A 434 44.56 9.08 -3.97
CA LEU A 434 45.86 9.13 -3.29
C LEU A 434 46.77 7.95 -3.67
N ASN A 435 46.23 6.75 -3.86
CA ASN A 435 47.01 5.60 -4.35
C ASN A 435 47.51 5.82 -5.79
N SER A 436 46.71 6.46 -6.65
CA SER A 436 47.11 6.84 -8.00
C SER A 436 48.22 7.90 -7.98
N GLU A 437 48.11 8.91 -7.12
CA GLU A 437 49.13 9.95 -6.92
C GLU A 437 50.46 9.34 -6.42
N VAL A 438 50.40 8.48 -5.39
CA VAL A 438 51.58 7.76 -4.87
C VAL A 438 52.23 6.88 -5.94
N SER A 439 51.43 6.24 -6.80
CA SER A 439 51.94 5.48 -7.94
C SER A 439 52.65 6.37 -8.98
N HIS A 440 52.06 7.52 -9.30
CA HIS A 440 52.65 8.50 -10.21
C HIS A 440 53.97 9.08 -9.68
N LEU A 441 54.01 9.49 -8.41
CA LEU A 441 55.20 10.02 -7.74
C LEU A 441 56.34 8.98 -7.66
N ARG A 442 56.01 7.70 -7.47
CA ARG A 442 56.99 6.59 -7.57
C ARG A 442 57.54 6.45 -8.98
N GLY A 443 56.69 6.50 -10.01
CA GLY A 443 57.12 6.48 -11.41
C GLY A 443 58.04 7.65 -11.76
N GLN A 444 57.75 8.87 -11.30
CA GLN A 444 58.65 10.02 -11.45
C GLN A 444 60.00 9.79 -10.75
N LEU A 445 59.99 9.28 -9.52
CA LEU A 445 61.19 8.99 -8.75
C LEU A 445 62.07 7.90 -9.41
N ASP A 446 61.48 6.88 -10.02
CA ASP A 446 62.21 5.86 -10.77
C ASP A 446 62.83 6.40 -12.07
N VAL A 447 62.13 7.32 -12.77
CA VAL A 447 62.68 8.03 -13.94
C VAL A 447 63.87 8.91 -13.54
N GLU A 448 63.77 9.70 -12.46
CA GLU A 448 64.91 10.49 -11.97
C GLU A 448 66.05 9.61 -11.46
N ASN A 449 65.76 8.47 -10.81
CA ASN A 449 66.79 7.51 -10.44
C ASN A 449 67.49 6.88 -11.66
N ALA A 450 66.79 6.66 -12.76
CA ALA A 450 67.38 6.20 -14.02
C ALA A 450 68.23 7.30 -14.68
N HIS A 451 67.75 8.54 -14.70
CA HIS A 451 68.45 9.70 -15.22
C HIS A 451 69.75 9.97 -14.43
N ASN A 452 69.70 9.96 -13.09
CA ASN A 452 70.88 10.10 -12.24
C ASN A 452 71.92 8.98 -12.44
N LYS A 453 71.50 7.73 -12.71
CA LYS A 453 72.40 6.64 -13.09
C LYS A 453 73.08 6.88 -14.44
N GLU A 454 72.40 7.51 -15.40
CA GLU A 454 73.00 7.86 -16.70
C GLU A 454 73.96 9.05 -16.58
N LEU A 455 73.64 10.05 -15.76
CA LEU A 455 74.56 11.14 -15.41
C LEU A 455 75.83 10.61 -14.72
N ASP A 456 75.72 9.65 -13.81
CA ASP A 456 76.87 8.98 -13.18
C ASP A 456 77.75 8.23 -14.20
N LYS A 457 77.17 7.48 -15.15
CA LYS A 457 77.93 6.88 -16.27
C LYS A 457 78.63 7.95 -17.11
N SER A 458 77.91 9.01 -17.47
CA SER A 458 78.43 10.11 -18.29
C SER A 458 79.60 10.80 -17.59
N ASN A 459 79.48 11.10 -16.30
CA ASN A 459 80.54 11.65 -15.47
C ASN A 459 81.74 10.70 -15.37
N LYS A 460 81.53 9.38 -15.26
CA LYS A 460 82.61 8.39 -15.28
C LYS A 460 83.35 8.35 -16.62
N GLU A 461 82.66 8.45 -17.75
CA GLU A 461 83.28 8.56 -19.08
C GLU A 461 83.96 9.91 -19.32
N LEU A 462 83.41 11.01 -18.81
CA LEU A 462 84.07 12.32 -18.83
C LEU A 462 85.35 12.31 -17.99
N ASN A 463 85.33 11.73 -16.79
CA ASN A 463 86.52 11.60 -15.94
C ASN A 463 87.60 10.71 -16.60
N LYS A 464 87.22 9.63 -17.30
CA LYS A 464 88.17 8.84 -18.13
C LYS A 464 88.77 9.68 -19.27
N LYS A 465 87.97 10.54 -19.93
CA LYS A 465 88.45 11.44 -20.98
C LYS A 465 89.39 12.51 -20.40
N VAL A 466 89.08 13.09 -19.25
CA VAL A 466 89.95 14.05 -18.53
C VAL A 466 91.27 13.39 -18.17
N ALA A 467 91.28 12.24 -17.49
CA ALA A 467 92.52 11.52 -17.14
C ALA A 467 93.36 11.14 -18.38
N LYS A 468 92.70 10.78 -19.51
CA LYS A 468 93.38 10.55 -20.78
C LYS A 468 94.01 11.84 -21.34
N LEU A 469 93.29 12.95 -21.31
CA LEU A 469 93.79 14.26 -21.76
C LEU A 469 94.94 14.75 -20.87
N GLU A 470 94.88 14.56 -19.56
CA GLU A 470 95.95 14.87 -18.60
C GLU A 470 97.20 14.02 -18.89
N SER A 471 97.05 12.71 -19.13
CA SER A 471 98.16 11.84 -19.51
C SER A 471 98.78 12.23 -20.86
N GLY A 472 97.95 12.69 -21.81
CA GLY A 472 98.37 13.25 -23.09
C GLY A 472 99.14 14.55 -22.92
N LEU A 473 98.61 15.48 -22.12
CA LEU A 473 99.25 16.75 -21.79
C LEU A 473 100.63 16.53 -21.16
N ALA A 474 100.74 15.63 -20.19
CA ALA A 474 102.02 15.28 -19.56
C ALA A 474 103.01 14.64 -20.56
N SER A 475 102.53 13.85 -21.51
CA SER A 475 103.34 13.30 -22.60
C SER A 475 103.85 14.40 -23.55
N THR A 476 102.96 15.29 -24.00
CA THR A 476 103.30 16.43 -24.86
C THR A 476 104.23 17.42 -24.16
N GLN A 477 104.06 17.65 -22.86
CA GLN A 477 104.94 18.50 -22.06
C GLN A 477 106.33 17.88 -21.88
N LYS A 478 106.42 16.54 -21.77
CA LYS A 478 107.69 15.80 -21.77
C LYS A 478 108.36 15.78 -23.15
N GLN A 479 107.58 15.78 -24.24
CA GLN A 479 108.11 15.99 -25.59
C GLN A 479 108.61 17.43 -25.77
N LEU A 480 107.86 18.43 -25.31
CA LEU A 480 108.26 19.83 -25.36
C LEU A 480 109.59 20.07 -24.64
N ALA A 481 109.72 19.58 -23.40
CA ALA A 481 110.96 19.67 -22.63
C ALA A 481 112.17 19.05 -23.36
N ARG A 482 112.00 17.89 -23.99
CA ARG A 482 113.03 17.29 -24.86
C ARG A 482 113.35 18.15 -26.07
N THR A 483 112.35 18.66 -26.79
CA THR A 483 112.61 19.55 -27.93
C THR A 483 113.23 20.89 -27.53
N GLN A 484 113.12 21.30 -26.26
CA GLN A 484 113.86 22.45 -25.71
C GLN A 484 115.32 22.08 -25.42
N GLU A 485 115.57 20.91 -24.82
CA GLU A 485 116.91 20.33 -24.61
C GLU A 485 117.66 20.10 -25.94
N ASP A 486 116.99 19.49 -26.94
CA ASP A 486 117.48 19.32 -28.31
C ASP A 486 117.82 20.68 -28.97
N LEU A 487 117.00 21.71 -28.73
CA LEU A 487 117.19 23.05 -29.31
C LEU A 487 118.30 23.84 -28.59
N GLU A 488 118.50 23.63 -27.28
CA GLU A 488 119.66 24.14 -26.56
C GLU A 488 120.96 23.45 -27.02
N GLN A 489 120.94 22.14 -27.27
CA GLN A 489 122.08 21.44 -27.88
C GLN A 489 122.37 22.00 -29.30
N VAL A 490 121.36 22.13 -30.16
CA VAL A 490 121.54 22.66 -31.53
C VAL A 490 122.02 24.11 -31.50
N ARG A 491 121.65 24.91 -30.49
CA ARG A 491 122.24 26.25 -30.27
C ARG A 491 123.69 26.20 -29.85
N ALA A 492 124.07 25.37 -28.87
CA ALA A 492 125.47 25.21 -28.47
C ALA A 492 126.35 24.72 -29.65
N GLU A 493 125.82 23.79 -30.46
CA GLU A 493 126.45 23.38 -31.71
C GLU A 493 126.52 24.50 -32.76
N SER A 494 125.58 25.45 -32.78
CA SER A 494 125.66 26.64 -33.64
C SER A 494 126.74 27.58 -33.15
N ASP A 495 126.75 27.92 -31.85
CA ASP A 495 127.76 28.79 -31.24
C ASP A 495 129.18 28.24 -31.46
N ASP A 496 129.36 26.92 -31.41
CA ASP A 496 130.65 26.27 -31.73
C ASP A 496 130.98 26.30 -33.24
N LYS A 497 129.98 26.16 -34.13
CA LYS A 497 130.17 26.36 -35.57
C LYS A 497 130.51 27.82 -35.90
N ASP A 498 129.91 28.78 -35.19
CA ASP A 498 130.16 30.21 -35.35
C ASP A 498 131.56 30.60 -34.84
N LYS A 499 132.04 30.04 -33.71
CA LYS A 499 133.45 30.14 -33.27
C LYS A 499 134.43 29.55 -34.30
N ILE A 500 134.06 28.45 -34.95
CA ILE A 500 134.86 27.86 -36.04
C ILE A 500 134.88 28.81 -37.25
N ILE A 501 133.75 29.45 -37.58
CA ILE A 501 133.66 30.46 -38.65
C ILE A 501 134.52 31.69 -38.31
N GLU A 502 134.44 32.25 -37.10
CA GLU A 502 135.32 33.36 -36.66
C GLU A 502 136.81 32.97 -36.78
N GLY A 503 137.18 31.75 -36.38
CA GLY A 503 138.54 31.22 -36.54
C GLY A 503 138.97 31.10 -38.01
N LEU A 504 138.07 30.65 -38.89
CA LEU A 504 138.30 30.57 -40.33
C LEU A 504 138.41 31.98 -40.96
N GLU A 505 137.58 32.94 -40.54
CA GLU A 505 137.65 34.33 -41.00
C GLU A 505 138.94 35.01 -40.56
N ALA A 506 139.37 34.83 -39.32
CA ALA A 506 140.66 35.30 -38.82
C ALA A 506 141.84 34.69 -39.60
N GLY A 507 141.79 33.38 -39.88
CA GLY A 507 142.75 32.70 -40.76
C GLY A 507 142.74 33.26 -42.18
N LEU A 508 141.57 33.57 -42.73
CA LEU A 508 141.39 34.13 -44.07
C LEU A 508 141.88 35.60 -44.14
N VAL A 509 141.77 36.38 -43.06
CA VAL A 509 142.42 37.69 -42.91
C VAL A 509 143.95 37.56 -42.85
N ALA A 510 144.49 36.57 -42.13
CA ALA A 510 145.92 36.30 -42.12
C ALA A 510 146.45 35.89 -43.52
N ILE A 511 145.73 35.05 -44.26
CA ILE A 511 146.06 34.67 -45.64
C ILE A 511 145.95 35.87 -46.60
N LYS A 512 144.93 36.73 -46.46
CA LYS A 512 144.85 38.00 -47.20
C LYS A 512 146.09 38.86 -46.96
N LYS A 513 146.53 38.99 -45.70
CA LYS A 513 147.73 39.77 -45.33
C LYS A 513 149.02 39.20 -45.94
N ASP A 514 149.23 37.88 -45.84
CA ASP A 514 150.37 37.18 -46.45
C ASP A 514 150.40 37.33 -47.98
N ARG A 515 149.26 37.10 -48.64
CA ARG A 515 149.06 37.35 -50.07
C ARG A 515 149.41 38.78 -50.45
N ASP A 516 149.01 39.77 -49.67
CA ASP A 516 149.23 41.18 -50.00
C ASP A 516 150.70 41.61 -49.78
N THR A 517 151.43 40.98 -48.84
CA THR A 517 152.90 41.09 -48.78
C THR A 517 153.59 40.40 -49.96
N LYS A 518 153.16 39.19 -50.35
CA LYS A 518 153.70 38.48 -51.52
C LYS A 518 153.42 39.23 -52.83
N LYS A 519 152.25 39.86 -52.96
CA LYS A 519 151.91 40.72 -54.10
C LYS A 519 152.87 41.91 -54.21
N LYS A 520 153.19 42.60 -53.12
CA LYS A 520 154.20 43.67 -53.13
C LYS A 520 155.57 43.20 -53.63
N ALA A 521 156.03 42.02 -53.18
CA ALA A 521 157.28 41.44 -53.66
C ALA A 521 157.25 41.10 -55.16
N VAL A 522 156.10 40.62 -55.68
CA VAL A 522 155.89 40.42 -57.13
C VAL A 522 155.89 41.75 -57.88
N GLU A 523 155.27 42.80 -57.35
CA GLU A 523 155.24 44.15 -57.97
C GLU A 523 156.66 44.76 -58.09
N GLU A 524 157.54 44.53 -57.11
CA GLU A 524 158.96 44.94 -57.18
C GLU A 524 159.78 44.12 -58.17
N LEU A 525 159.59 42.78 -58.20
CA LEU A 525 160.21 41.92 -59.22
C LEU A 525 159.76 42.29 -60.63
N LYS A 526 158.51 42.72 -60.80
CA LYS A 526 157.95 43.13 -62.08
C LYS A 526 158.63 44.40 -62.60
N LYS A 527 158.72 45.46 -61.79
CA LYS A 527 159.50 46.68 -62.13
C LYS A 527 160.93 46.39 -62.55
N LYS A 528 161.57 45.39 -61.94
CA LYS A 528 162.94 44.97 -62.26
C LYS A 528 163.05 44.17 -63.57
N THR A 529 161.96 43.53 -63.98
CA THR A 529 161.84 42.78 -65.24
C THR A 529 161.47 43.70 -66.41
N ASP A 530 160.48 44.58 -66.22
CA ASP A 530 159.97 45.49 -67.27
C ASP A 530 161.07 46.41 -67.83
N ALA A 531 161.98 46.89 -66.96
CA ALA A 531 163.15 47.67 -67.38
C ALA A 531 164.16 46.88 -68.25
N THR A 532 164.16 45.54 -68.15
CA THR A 532 165.01 44.65 -68.97
C THR A 532 164.34 44.32 -70.30
N ILE A 533 163.00 44.22 -70.31
CA ILE A 533 162.19 43.99 -71.50
C ILE A 533 162.34 45.17 -72.48
N HIS A 534 162.32 46.41 -71.99
CA HIS A 534 162.33 47.62 -72.82
C HIS A 534 163.63 47.83 -73.64
N ASP A 535 164.78 47.23 -73.26
CA ASP A 535 166.01 47.20 -74.09
C ASP A 535 166.01 46.07 -75.12
N LEU A 536 165.28 44.98 -74.85
CA LEU A 536 165.22 43.80 -75.72
C LEU A 536 164.15 43.93 -76.81
N GLU A 537 163.01 44.58 -76.52
CA GLU A 537 161.95 44.80 -77.53
C GLU A 537 162.43 45.65 -78.71
N ALA A 538 163.37 46.59 -78.48
CA ALA A 538 164.05 47.35 -79.53
C ALA A 538 164.90 46.49 -80.48
N LYS A 539 165.18 45.22 -80.15
CA LYS A 539 165.97 44.28 -80.95
C LYS A 539 165.13 43.18 -81.61
N VAL A 540 163.85 43.03 -81.24
CA VAL A 540 163.00 41.88 -81.62
C VAL A 540 162.01 42.18 -82.77
N GLN A 541 161.70 43.44 -83.07
CA GLN A 541 160.94 43.81 -84.28
C GLN A 541 161.63 43.49 -85.62
N GLY A 542 162.82 42.87 -85.60
CA GLY A 542 163.54 42.41 -86.80
C GLY A 542 163.33 40.95 -87.20
N LEU A 543 162.71 40.09 -86.36
CA LEU A 543 162.58 38.64 -86.65
C LEU A 543 161.19 38.10 -86.28
N GLU A 544 160.41 37.81 -87.32
CA GLU A 544 158.97 37.54 -87.28
C GLU A 544 158.56 36.10 -86.86
N ALA A 545 157.31 35.99 -86.36
CA ALA A 545 156.34 34.91 -86.60
C ALA A 545 156.67 33.42 -86.29
N LYS A 546 156.11 32.89 -85.16
CA LYS A 546 155.49 31.53 -84.91
C LYS A 546 155.30 31.28 -83.38
N LEU A 547 154.38 30.45 -82.81
CA LEU A 547 153.10 29.78 -83.23
C LEU A 547 152.45 28.90 -82.09
N ALA A 548 151.12 29.03 -81.78
CA ALA A 548 150.12 28.05 -81.19
C ALA A 548 150.33 27.32 -79.80
N SER A 549 149.45 26.45 -79.21
CA SER A 549 147.97 26.49 -78.82
C SER A 549 147.49 25.22 -78.00
N SER A 550 146.53 25.26 -77.04
CA SER A 550 145.94 24.04 -76.34
C SER A 550 144.63 24.25 -75.49
N THR A 551 143.86 23.18 -75.11
CA THR A 551 142.54 23.21 -74.38
C THR A 551 142.08 21.89 -73.64
N GLY A 552 141.12 21.92 -72.68
CA GLY A 552 140.36 20.80 -72.01
C GLY A 552 139.39 21.29 -70.88
N GLY A 553 138.50 20.59 -70.14
CA GLY A 553 137.95 19.19 -70.02
C GLY A 553 137.89 18.66 -68.55
N SER A 554 136.95 17.85 -67.96
CA SER A 554 135.54 17.36 -68.21
C SER A 554 135.04 16.41 -67.06
N GLY A 555 133.72 16.26 -66.71
CA GLY A 555 133.20 15.28 -65.67
C GLY A 555 131.64 15.24 -65.41
N TRP A 556 131.05 14.20 -64.75
CA TRP A 556 129.56 13.95 -64.74
C TRP A 556 128.93 12.91 -63.71
N GLN A 557 127.83 13.25 -62.97
CA GLN A 557 126.67 12.44 -62.39
C GLN A 557 126.91 11.17 -61.48
N PRO A 558 125.92 10.32 -61.00
CA PRO A 558 124.41 10.26 -61.03
C PRO A 558 123.65 9.94 -59.66
N PRO A 559 122.28 9.80 -59.61
CA PRO A 559 121.46 9.45 -58.39
C PRO A 559 120.31 8.37 -58.51
N ASN A 560 119.64 7.98 -57.39
CA ASN A 560 118.29 7.30 -57.23
C ASN A 560 117.75 7.51 -55.75
N ASP A 561 116.65 7.02 -55.12
CA ASP A 561 115.51 6.03 -55.24
C ASP A 561 114.35 6.52 -54.27
N SER A 562 113.21 5.95 -53.79
CA SER A 562 112.32 4.73 -53.81
C SER A 562 110.92 5.16 -53.16
N LEU A 563 109.85 4.43 -52.73
CA LEU A 563 109.25 3.05 -52.68
C LEU A 563 107.70 3.14 -52.32
N PHE A 564 106.93 2.03 -52.22
CA PHE A 564 105.44 1.92 -51.93
C PHE A 564 105.06 0.53 -51.27
N PRO A 565 103.80 -0.03 -51.08
CA PRO A 565 102.39 0.35 -51.44
C PRO A 565 101.18 -0.02 -50.45
N PHE A 566 99.91 0.22 -50.87
CA PHE A 566 98.61 -0.47 -50.51
C PHE A 566 97.96 -0.31 -49.09
N LYS A 567 96.67 -0.69 -48.77
CA LYS A 567 95.51 -1.36 -49.46
C LYS A 567 94.08 -0.92 -48.94
N GLN A 568 92.97 -1.56 -49.36
CA GLN A 568 91.55 -1.10 -49.28
C GLN A 568 90.46 -2.20 -49.50
N THR A 569 89.29 -2.23 -48.77
CA THR A 569 88.03 -3.02 -49.09
C THR A 569 86.74 -2.64 -48.30
N THR A 570 85.54 -2.81 -48.91
CA THR A 570 84.13 -2.78 -48.37
C THR A 570 83.19 -3.60 -49.33
N PRO A 571 81.81 -3.62 -49.34
CA PRO A 571 80.70 -3.15 -48.46
C PRO A 571 79.47 -4.14 -48.31
N SER A 572 78.26 -3.64 -47.95
CA SER A 572 76.88 -4.10 -48.39
C SER A 572 76.02 -5.13 -47.57
N PRO A 573 74.67 -5.26 -47.83
CA PRO A 573 73.64 -5.48 -46.77
C PRO A 573 72.56 -6.59 -47.00
N LEU A 574 71.59 -6.76 -46.07
CA LEU A 574 70.25 -7.33 -46.36
C LEU A 574 69.13 -6.93 -45.37
N LYS A 575 67.85 -7.10 -45.78
CA LYS A 575 66.62 -7.07 -44.95
C LYS A 575 66.03 -8.47 -44.84
N GLN A 576 65.38 -8.82 -43.71
CA GLN A 576 64.04 -9.47 -43.61
C GLN A 576 63.78 -10.07 -42.21
N SER A 577 62.61 -9.78 -41.62
CA SER A 577 61.68 -10.77 -41.02
C SER A 577 60.51 -10.06 -40.32
N ILE A 578 59.35 -9.98 -40.99
CA ILE A 578 58.04 -9.65 -40.37
C ILE A 578 57.01 -10.55 -41.08
N ALA A 579 56.72 -11.74 -40.54
CA ALA A 579 55.79 -12.70 -41.14
C ALA A 579 55.36 -13.85 -40.20
N THR A 580 54.61 -13.57 -39.12
CA THR A 580 53.87 -14.60 -38.37
C THR A 580 52.59 -14.03 -37.75
N HIS A 581 51.65 -14.91 -37.37
CA HIS A 581 50.36 -14.57 -36.74
C HIS A 581 49.29 -13.83 -37.57
N GLN A 582 49.16 -14.15 -38.87
CA GLN A 582 47.90 -13.95 -39.62
C GLN A 582 47.23 -15.27 -40.03
N SER A 583 46.65 -15.95 -39.04
CA SER A 583 45.42 -16.74 -39.20
C SER A 583 44.74 -16.88 -37.83
N LYS A 584 43.40 -16.99 -37.80
CA LYS A 584 42.59 -17.18 -36.58
C LYS A 584 42.50 -16.00 -35.58
N SER A 585 42.48 -14.75 -36.07
CA SER A 585 42.04 -13.58 -35.29
C SER A 585 40.75 -12.99 -35.86
N THR A 586 39.94 -12.37 -35.01
CA THR A 586 38.68 -11.69 -35.37
C THR A 586 38.66 -10.28 -34.81
N TRP A 587 38.25 -9.32 -35.66
CA TRP A 587 38.37 -7.88 -35.42
C TRP A 587 37.02 -7.25 -35.06
N ALA A 588 36.93 -6.58 -33.91
CA ALA A 588 35.88 -5.63 -33.59
C ALA A 588 36.39 -4.19 -33.77
N ARG A 589 35.76 -3.43 -34.66
CA ARG A 589 36.08 -2.01 -34.87
C ARG A 589 35.14 -1.15 -34.04
N LEU A 590 35.70 -0.23 -33.26
CA LEU A 590 34.97 0.68 -32.36
C LEU A 590 34.85 2.09 -32.96
N SER A 591 35.37 2.31 -34.17
CA SER A 591 35.24 3.57 -34.92
C SER A 591 34.74 3.34 -36.35
N PRO A 592 33.79 4.16 -36.84
CA PRO A 592 33.31 4.11 -38.23
C PRO A 592 34.25 4.77 -39.25
N TRP A 593 35.40 5.34 -38.85
CA TRP A 593 36.26 6.12 -39.75
C TRP A 593 36.95 5.28 -40.84
N ILE A 594 36.45 5.32 -42.08
CA ILE A 594 36.92 4.46 -43.19
C ILE A 594 38.29 4.91 -43.79
N GLY A 595 38.95 5.91 -43.20
CA GLY A 595 40.27 6.37 -43.65
C GLY A 595 41.38 5.33 -43.44
N THR A 596 42.43 5.43 -44.26
CA THR A 596 43.70 4.72 -44.04
C THR A 596 44.34 5.19 -42.72
N MET A 597 44.70 4.27 -41.82
CA MET A 597 45.29 4.54 -40.50
C MET A 597 46.46 5.55 -40.61
N ALA A 598 46.25 6.79 -40.13
CA ALA A 598 47.06 7.93 -40.51
C ALA A 598 48.01 8.42 -39.41
N ASN A 599 49.16 7.76 -39.25
CA ASN A 599 50.39 8.30 -38.66
C ASN A 599 50.32 8.95 -37.24
N ARG A 600 49.29 8.73 -36.42
CA ARG A 600 49.18 9.34 -35.08
C ARG A 600 48.89 8.39 -33.93
N GLY A 601 47.88 7.52 -34.06
CA GLY A 601 47.60 6.50 -33.06
C GLY A 601 48.60 5.34 -33.08
N HIS A 602 48.63 4.60 -31.99
CA HIS A 602 49.55 3.49 -31.76
C HIS A 602 48.83 2.15 -31.95
N PHE A 603 49.42 1.27 -32.76
CA PHE A 603 49.06 -0.15 -32.77
C PHE A 603 49.61 -0.85 -31.53
N PHE A 604 48.88 -1.81 -30.99
CA PHE A 604 49.35 -2.69 -29.93
C PHE A 604 48.95 -4.14 -30.18
N ASN A 605 49.81 -5.07 -29.77
CA ASN A 605 49.49 -6.49 -29.67
C ASN A 605 50.07 -7.00 -28.34
N THR A 606 49.21 -7.43 -27.43
CA THR A 606 49.66 -7.98 -26.14
C THR A 606 50.56 -9.21 -26.31
N LEU A 607 50.46 -9.95 -27.43
CA LEU A 607 51.31 -11.11 -27.69
C LEU A 607 52.73 -10.76 -28.13
N ASP A 608 53.00 -9.55 -28.61
CA ASP A 608 54.38 -9.15 -28.98
C ASP A 608 55.26 -8.94 -27.72
N ASP A 609 54.62 -8.72 -26.57
CA ASP A 609 55.24 -8.63 -25.23
C ASP A 609 55.01 -9.90 -24.38
N ALA A 610 54.26 -10.89 -24.86
CA ALA A 610 53.92 -12.07 -24.07
C ALA A 610 55.09 -13.09 -24.05
N PRO A 611 55.48 -13.62 -22.89
CA PRO A 611 56.42 -14.73 -22.81
C PRO A 611 55.88 -15.97 -23.55
N GLU A 612 56.72 -16.69 -24.31
CA GLU A 612 56.28 -17.79 -25.20
C GLU A 612 55.43 -18.89 -24.52
N THR A 613 55.64 -19.12 -23.23
CA THR A 613 54.94 -20.13 -22.43
C THR A 613 53.77 -19.57 -21.60
N ALA A 614 53.61 -18.25 -21.53
CA ALA A 614 52.64 -17.61 -20.64
C ALA A 614 51.18 -17.78 -21.11
N LYS A 615 50.28 -18.08 -20.16
CA LYS A 615 48.83 -17.97 -20.36
C LYS A 615 48.36 -16.61 -19.85
N LEU A 616 47.32 -16.07 -20.47
CA LEU A 616 46.58 -14.92 -19.92
C LEU A 616 46.03 -15.32 -18.55
N LYS A 617 46.21 -14.47 -17.55
CA LYS A 617 45.71 -14.68 -16.18
C LYS A 617 44.57 -13.72 -15.86
N THR A 618 44.78 -12.43 -16.10
CA THR A 618 43.78 -11.38 -15.89
C THR A 618 43.85 -10.34 -16.99
N LEU A 619 42.68 -9.97 -17.53
CA LEU A 619 42.49 -8.84 -18.43
C LEU A 619 41.75 -7.74 -17.66
N ARG A 620 42.43 -6.63 -17.39
CA ARG A 620 41.86 -5.46 -16.70
C ARG A 620 41.53 -4.37 -17.69
N ILE A 621 40.38 -3.75 -17.52
CA ILE A 621 39.83 -2.71 -18.40
C ILE A 621 39.93 -1.36 -17.67
N HIS A 622 40.47 -0.35 -18.34
CA HIS A 622 40.54 1.03 -17.84
C HIS A 622 39.60 1.92 -18.64
N SER A 623 38.98 2.89 -17.97
CA SER A 623 38.02 3.81 -18.59
C SER A 623 38.13 5.19 -17.95
N ASP A 624 37.92 6.23 -18.74
CA ASP A 624 37.78 7.62 -18.27
C ASP A 624 36.35 7.96 -17.79
N GLY A 625 35.47 6.96 -17.72
CA GLY A 625 34.05 7.08 -17.41
C GLY A 625 33.14 7.18 -18.64
N ASN A 626 33.68 7.46 -19.83
CA ASN A 626 32.93 7.62 -21.09
C ASN A 626 33.38 6.64 -22.19
N TRP A 627 34.65 6.23 -22.17
CA TRP A 627 35.27 5.35 -23.16
C TRP A 627 36.17 4.32 -22.46
N VAL A 628 36.39 3.15 -23.08
CA VAL A 628 37.52 2.31 -22.68
C VAL A 628 38.79 2.94 -23.22
N SER A 629 39.63 3.39 -22.31
CA SER A 629 40.82 4.17 -22.59
C SER A 629 42.07 3.30 -22.70
N GLY A 630 42.09 2.16 -22.01
CA GLY A 630 43.23 1.25 -21.98
C GLY A 630 42.92 -0.13 -21.41
N PHE A 631 43.90 -1.03 -21.52
CA PHE A 631 43.86 -2.37 -20.96
C PHE A 631 45.17 -2.69 -20.23
N THR A 632 45.09 -3.53 -19.19
CA THR A 632 46.25 -4.22 -18.62
C THR A 632 46.06 -5.71 -18.79
N VAL A 633 47.04 -6.40 -19.37
CA VAL A 633 47.11 -7.85 -19.37
C VAL A 633 48.13 -8.29 -18.34
N ASP A 634 47.73 -9.15 -17.41
CA ASP A 634 48.64 -9.91 -16.56
C ASP A 634 48.69 -11.37 -17.02
N TRP A 635 49.87 -11.96 -16.95
CA TRP A 635 50.15 -13.34 -17.34
C TRP A 635 50.40 -14.26 -16.14
N THR A 636 50.36 -15.57 -16.38
CA THR A 636 50.56 -16.60 -15.36
C THR A 636 51.97 -16.64 -14.75
N ASP A 637 52.99 -16.09 -15.43
CA ASP A 637 54.35 -15.98 -14.91
C ASP A 637 54.56 -14.77 -13.96
N GLY A 638 53.56 -13.88 -13.87
CA GLY A 638 53.63 -12.64 -13.10
C GLY A 638 54.09 -11.42 -13.89
N SER A 639 54.38 -11.56 -15.19
CA SER A 639 54.54 -10.41 -16.08
C SER A 639 53.20 -9.69 -16.29
N SER A 640 53.26 -8.38 -16.57
CA SER A 640 52.08 -7.55 -16.83
C SER A 640 52.46 -6.40 -17.78
N LYS A 641 51.57 -6.09 -18.72
CA LYS A 641 51.78 -5.01 -19.70
C LYS A 641 50.46 -4.28 -19.98
N SER A 642 50.57 -2.96 -20.07
CA SER A 642 49.43 -2.05 -20.24
C SER A 642 49.51 -1.26 -21.54
N TYR A 643 48.36 -0.98 -22.13
CA TYR A 643 48.19 -0.37 -23.45
C TYR A 643 47.03 0.63 -23.43
N GLY A 644 47.09 1.66 -24.28
CA GLY A 644 46.16 2.79 -24.22
C GLY A 644 46.49 3.77 -23.09
N VAL A 645 45.53 4.62 -22.73
CA VAL A 645 45.67 5.60 -21.64
C VAL A 645 45.02 5.04 -20.37
N LEU A 646 45.80 4.95 -19.30
CA LEU A 646 45.36 4.36 -18.02
C LEU A 646 44.81 5.46 -17.12
N HIS A 647 43.47 5.58 -17.06
CA HIS A 647 42.79 6.51 -16.17
C HIS A 647 42.39 5.79 -14.88
N GLY A 648 43.03 6.15 -13.77
CA GLY A 648 42.71 5.66 -12.43
C GLY A 648 43.01 4.18 -12.20
N SER A 649 42.16 3.53 -11.40
CA SER A 649 42.18 2.08 -11.21
C SER A 649 41.37 1.39 -12.31
N PRO A 650 41.66 0.12 -12.66
CA PRO A 650 40.85 -0.60 -13.64
C PRO A 650 39.39 -0.66 -13.20
N VAL A 651 38.47 -0.31 -14.10
CA VAL A 651 37.02 -0.33 -13.85
C VAL A 651 36.43 -1.74 -13.91
N HIS A 652 37.13 -2.68 -14.53
CA HIS A 652 36.77 -4.10 -14.58
C HIS A 652 38.01 -4.99 -14.60
N THR A 653 37.91 -6.24 -14.17
CA THR A 653 39.00 -7.23 -14.25
C THR A 653 38.45 -8.64 -14.43
N ILE A 654 38.59 -9.15 -15.65
CA ILE A 654 38.23 -10.52 -16.02
C ILE A 654 39.38 -11.45 -15.66
N SER A 655 39.09 -12.56 -14.98
CA SER A 655 40.07 -13.60 -14.62
C SER A 655 39.88 -14.85 -15.46
N GLN A 656 40.96 -15.41 -15.99
CA GLN A 656 40.97 -16.69 -16.70
C GLN A 656 41.36 -17.81 -15.75
N THR A 657 40.47 -18.80 -15.56
CA THR A 657 40.73 -19.97 -14.72
C THR A 657 40.98 -21.22 -15.59
N PRO A 658 41.81 -22.19 -15.14
CA PRO A 658 42.09 -23.41 -15.90
C PRO A 658 40.86 -24.29 -16.13
N ASP A 659 39.90 -24.26 -15.18
CA ASP A 659 38.69 -25.07 -15.22
C ASP A 659 37.58 -24.48 -16.10
N LEU A 660 37.70 -23.19 -16.45
CA LEU A 660 36.71 -22.45 -17.23
C LEU A 660 37.39 -21.45 -18.19
N PRO A 661 38.18 -21.93 -19.17
CA PRO A 661 38.88 -21.08 -20.14
C PRO A 661 37.90 -20.24 -20.95
N ILE A 662 38.21 -18.94 -21.12
CA ILE A 662 37.44 -18.02 -21.96
C ILE A 662 37.60 -18.44 -23.41
N VAL A 663 36.51 -18.80 -24.07
CA VAL A 663 36.45 -19.27 -25.47
C VAL A 663 35.75 -18.28 -26.40
N ALA A 664 35.11 -17.24 -25.88
CA ALA A 664 34.50 -16.19 -26.71
C ALA A 664 34.35 -14.86 -25.96
N VAL A 665 34.28 -13.78 -26.73
CA VAL A 665 33.90 -12.43 -26.25
C VAL A 665 32.89 -11.82 -27.21
N ASN A 666 31.73 -11.42 -26.71
CA ASN A 666 30.79 -10.57 -27.43
C ASN A 666 31.13 -9.10 -27.19
N VAL A 667 31.32 -8.36 -28.27
CA VAL A 667 31.61 -6.91 -28.26
C VAL A 667 30.37 -6.17 -28.68
N VAL A 668 29.80 -5.34 -27.81
CA VAL A 668 28.68 -4.46 -28.14
C VAL A 668 29.17 -3.02 -28.13
N THR A 669 29.10 -2.36 -29.28
CA THR A 669 29.25 -0.90 -29.37
C THR A 669 27.89 -0.21 -29.39
N ASP A 670 27.83 1.02 -28.90
CA ASP A 670 26.71 1.88 -29.28
C ASP A 670 26.85 2.36 -30.73
N ASN A 671 25.78 2.93 -31.27
CA ASN A 671 25.82 3.62 -32.54
C ASN A 671 25.32 5.05 -32.35
N PHE A 672 26.11 5.86 -31.63
CA PHE A 672 25.93 7.31 -31.67
C PHE A 672 25.78 7.78 -33.13
N GLY A 673 24.76 8.62 -33.37
CA GLY A 673 24.42 9.07 -34.71
C GLY A 673 25.58 9.82 -35.41
N PRO A 674 25.45 10.13 -36.71
CA PRO A 674 26.55 10.51 -37.63
C PRO A 674 27.20 11.89 -37.39
N ARG A 675 27.24 12.35 -36.14
CA ARG A 675 27.92 13.57 -35.65
C ARG A 675 29.08 13.27 -34.70
N LEU A 676 29.25 12.04 -34.20
CA LEU A 676 30.45 11.63 -33.46
C LEU A 676 31.33 10.71 -34.34
N PRO A 677 32.66 10.89 -34.36
CA PRO A 677 33.56 10.09 -35.20
C PRO A 677 33.97 8.73 -34.60
N TYR A 678 33.47 8.39 -33.42
CA TYR A 678 33.77 7.14 -32.68
C TYR A 678 32.45 6.53 -32.16
N GLN A 679 32.38 5.20 -32.07
CA GLN A 679 31.33 4.50 -31.32
C GLN A 679 31.86 4.22 -29.90
N THR A 680 31.03 4.28 -28.86
CA THR A 680 31.50 3.83 -27.54
C THR A 680 31.54 2.31 -27.50
N LEU A 681 32.44 1.75 -26.67
CA LEU A 681 32.25 0.39 -26.19
C LEU A 681 31.18 0.41 -25.09
N ALA A 682 30.05 -0.26 -25.34
CA ALA A 682 28.92 -0.28 -24.41
C ALA A 682 28.94 -1.50 -23.49
N ASN A 683 29.33 -2.68 -24.02
CA ASN A 683 29.39 -3.93 -23.26
C ASN A 683 30.44 -4.90 -23.83
N LEU A 684 31.15 -5.60 -22.95
CA LEU A 684 31.93 -6.80 -23.27
C LEU A 684 31.42 -8.00 -22.45
N THR A 685 30.79 -8.96 -23.12
CA THR A 685 30.30 -10.20 -22.50
C THR A 685 31.32 -11.32 -22.76
N PHE A 686 31.86 -11.92 -21.71
CA PHE A 686 32.86 -12.99 -21.80
C PHE A 686 32.21 -14.35 -21.56
N PHE A 687 32.60 -15.34 -22.37
CA PHE A 687 32.06 -16.71 -22.26
C PHE A 687 33.18 -17.72 -22.14
N GLY A 688 33.04 -18.64 -21.18
CA GLY A 688 33.94 -19.74 -20.92
C GLY A 688 33.35 -21.09 -21.29
N PHE A 689 34.20 -22.10 -21.41
CA PHE A 689 33.77 -23.48 -21.68
C PHE A 689 34.01 -24.41 -20.49
N ASP A 690 32.93 -24.98 -19.98
CA ASP A 690 32.88 -26.02 -18.96
C ASP A 690 32.69 -27.40 -19.63
N LYS A 691 33.47 -28.42 -19.25
CA LYS A 691 33.37 -29.77 -19.85
C LYS A 691 32.09 -30.53 -19.50
N THR A 692 31.35 -30.06 -18.51
CA THR A 692 30.08 -30.61 -18.01
C THR A 692 28.91 -29.77 -18.51
N ASN A 693 29.02 -28.45 -18.40
CA ASN A 693 27.92 -27.50 -18.62
C ASN A 693 27.97 -26.82 -20.01
N GLY A 694 29.08 -26.95 -20.74
CA GLY A 694 29.27 -26.38 -22.07
C GLY A 694 29.66 -24.90 -22.04
N TYR A 695 29.18 -24.16 -23.04
CA TYR A 695 29.46 -22.73 -23.23
C TYR A 695 28.55 -21.88 -22.32
N GLN A 696 29.15 -21.12 -21.40
CA GLN A 696 28.43 -20.28 -20.44
C GLN A 696 29.02 -18.87 -20.34
N GLN A 697 28.19 -17.88 -20.01
CA GLN A 697 28.66 -16.54 -19.68
C GLN A 697 29.42 -16.58 -18.34
N VAL A 698 30.58 -15.94 -18.28
CA VAL A 698 31.48 -16.00 -17.10
C VAL A 698 31.79 -14.64 -16.51
N ASP A 699 31.74 -13.58 -17.33
CA ASP A 699 31.96 -12.21 -16.89
C ASP A 699 31.27 -11.25 -17.86
N GLU A 700 30.95 -10.04 -17.40
CA GLU A 700 30.31 -9.00 -18.20
C GLU A 700 30.74 -7.62 -17.71
N TYR A 701 31.40 -6.87 -18.58
CA TYR A 701 31.67 -5.46 -18.38
C TYR A 701 30.60 -4.63 -19.09
N ILE A 702 29.85 -3.84 -18.33
CA ILE A 702 28.91 -2.83 -18.84
C ILE A 702 29.55 -1.46 -18.62
N ALA A 703 29.67 -0.65 -19.68
CA ALA A 703 30.25 0.69 -19.56
C ALA A 703 29.27 1.66 -18.85
N PRO A 704 29.75 2.62 -18.03
CA PRO A 704 28.87 3.41 -17.16
C PRO A 704 27.73 4.16 -17.87
N HIS A 705 27.98 4.64 -19.10
CA HIS A 705 27.01 5.35 -19.93
C HIS A 705 26.01 4.46 -20.68
N ALA A 706 26.18 3.14 -20.66
CA ALA A 706 25.36 2.22 -21.44
C ALA A 706 23.92 2.05 -20.89
N HIS A 707 23.68 2.30 -19.60
CA HIS A 707 22.41 2.02 -18.94
C HIS A 707 21.19 2.75 -19.55
N ASP A 708 21.37 3.96 -20.10
CA ASP A 708 20.26 4.79 -20.59
C ASP A 708 19.85 4.53 -22.06
N ARG A 709 20.67 3.88 -22.90
CA ARG A 709 20.58 4.04 -24.39
C ARG A 709 20.84 2.78 -25.23
N TRP A 710 20.05 1.73 -25.02
CA TRP A 710 20.17 0.45 -25.75
C TRP A 710 19.58 0.42 -27.17
N THR A 711 18.92 1.49 -27.65
CA THR A 711 18.05 1.45 -28.83
C THR A 711 18.75 1.31 -30.19
N THR A 712 20.08 1.44 -30.26
CA THR A 712 20.86 1.37 -31.51
C THR A 712 22.25 0.73 -31.32
N ALA A 713 22.34 -0.40 -30.62
CA ALA A 713 23.60 -1.10 -30.41
C ALA A 713 24.04 -2.00 -31.61
N VAL A 714 25.34 -2.23 -31.77
CA VAL A 714 25.93 -3.18 -32.74
C VAL A 714 26.74 -4.23 -32.00
N ALA A 715 26.31 -5.50 -32.04
CA ALA A 715 27.00 -6.62 -31.42
C ALA A 715 27.88 -7.40 -32.41
N LYS A 716 29.04 -7.87 -31.95
CA LYS A 716 29.99 -8.72 -32.70
C LYS A 716 30.64 -9.74 -31.78
N THR A 717 30.33 -11.02 -31.96
CA THR A 717 30.97 -12.11 -31.22
C THR A 717 32.30 -12.53 -31.87
N SER A 718 33.37 -12.48 -31.09
CA SER A 718 34.65 -13.13 -31.36
C SER A 718 34.63 -14.53 -30.72
N LEU A 719 34.90 -15.57 -31.52
CA LEU A 719 34.89 -16.97 -31.09
C LEU A 719 36.29 -17.60 -31.23
N ALA A 720 36.65 -18.46 -30.29
CA ALA A 720 37.82 -19.33 -30.40
C ALA A 720 37.67 -20.35 -31.55
N PRO A 721 38.79 -20.81 -32.15
CA PRO A 721 38.78 -21.77 -33.26
C PRO A 721 38.14 -23.13 -32.96
N ALA A 722 38.01 -23.49 -31.68
CA ALA A 722 37.15 -24.56 -31.19
C ALA A 722 36.56 -24.13 -29.84
N LEU A 723 35.31 -24.49 -29.58
CA LEU A 723 34.57 -24.19 -28.35
C LEU A 723 34.46 -25.46 -27.49
N ASP A 724 35.61 -26.05 -27.18
CA ASP A 724 35.76 -27.36 -26.50
C ASP A 724 36.71 -27.30 -25.28
N GLY A 725 37.13 -26.09 -24.91
CA GLY A 725 38.12 -25.85 -23.84
C GLY A 725 39.56 -26.21 -24.20
N THR A 726 39.85 -26.64 -25.44
CA THR A 726 41.23 -26.83 -25.93
C THR A 726 41.85 -25.54 -26.48
N TRP A 727 41.06 -24.48 -26.63
CA TRP A 727 41.49 -23.12 -26.92
C TRP A 727 41.04 -22.20 -25.79
N ALA A 728 41.82 -21.16 -25.55
CA ALA A 728 41.47 -20.08 -24.64
C ALA A 728 41.93 -18.73 -25.20
N LEU A 729 41.42 -17.65 -24.62
CA LEU A 729 41.96 -16.31 -24.82
C LEU A 729 43.44 -16.29 -24.41
N ARG A 730 44.30 -15.66 -25.22
CA ARG A 730 45.73 -15.47 -24.92
C ARG A 730 46.13 -14.01 -24.85
N GLY A 731 45.36 -13.12 -25.46
CA GLY A 731 45.64 -11.70 -25.47
C GLY A 731 44.67 -10.91 -26.35
N VAL A 732 44.82 -9.59 -26.33
CA VAL A 732 44.13 -8.64 -27.20
C VAL A 732 45.14 -7.82 -28.01
N TYR A 733 44.71 -7.36 -29.17
CA TYR A 733 45.47 -6.46 -30.05
C TYR A 733 44.53 -5.37 -30.59
N GLY A 734 45.06 -4.27 -31.08
CA GLY A 734 44.23 -3.15 -31.49
C GLY A 734 44.99 -1.90 -31.85
N TYR A 735 44.28 -0.78 -31.84
CA TYR A 735 44.82 0.56 -32.14
C TYR A 735 44.20 1.57 -31.17
N TYR A 736 45.00 2.54 -30.71
CA TYR A 736 44.54 3.60 -29.81
C TYR A 736 45.07 4.99 -30.19
N ASP A 737 44.24 6.00 -30.03
CA ASP A 737 44.58 7.42 -30.18
C ASP A 737 43.76 8.21 -29.14
N GLY A 738 44.33 8.37 -27.94
CA GLY A 738 43.61 8.83 -26.73
C GLY A 738 42.71 7.76 -26.08
N CYS A 739 41.90 7.04 -26.88
CA CYS A 739 41.10 5.90 -26.44
C CYS A 739 41.24 4.69 -27.39
N ILE A 740 40.65 3.54 -27.05
CA ILE A 740 40.72 2.33 -27.89
C ILE A 740 39.76 2.44 -29.08
N ASP A 741 40.32 2.46 -30.28
CA ASP A 741 39.61 2.72 -31.56
C ASP A 741 39.18 1.39 -32.25
N ALA A 742 39.89 0.31 -31.94
CA ALA A 742 39.61 -1.05 -32.41
C ALA A 742 40.25 -2.09 -31.48
N ILE A 743 39.60 -3.24 -31.34
CA ILE A 743 40.10 -4.38 -30.57
C ILE A 743 39.84 -5.70 -31.32
N GLY A 744 40.85 -6.55 -31.36
CA GLY A 744 40.74 -7.95 -31.75
C GLY A 744 41.23 -8.85 -30.62
N PHE A 745 40.66 -10.05 -30.57
CA PHE A 745 41.01 -11.07 -29.57
C PHE A 745 41.86 -12.14 -30.23
N VAL A 746 42.90 -12.60 -29.53
CA VAL A 746 43.76 -13.69 -30.01
C VAL A 746 43.56 -14.94 -29.18
N TRP A 747 43.25 -16.02 -29.87
CA TRP A 747 42.99 -17.34 -29.32
C TRP A 747 44.22 -18.22 -29.48
N GLY A 748 44.56 -19.00 -28.46
CA GLY A 748 45.63 -19.99 -28.53
C GLY A 748 45.25 -21.28 -27.86
N ALA A 749 45.82 -22.39 -28.33
CA ALA A 749 45.56 -23.70 -27.76
C ALA A 749 46.08 -23.79 -26.31
N GLU A 750 45.32 -24.46 -25.46
CA GLU A 750 45.75 -25.00 -24.18
C GLU A 750 46.41 -26.36 -24.46
N LYS A 751 47.75 -26.37 -24.49
CA LYS A 751 48.58 -27.58 -24.44
C LYS A 751 49.20 -27.71 -23.05
#